data_AF-A0A822J5Q2-F1
#
_entry.id   AF-A0A822J5Q2-F1
#
_cell.length_a   1.000
_cell.length_b   1.000
_cell.length_c   1.000
_cell.angle_alpha   90.00
_cell.angle_beta   90.00
_cell.angle_gamma   90.00
#
_symmetry.space_group_name_H-M   'P 1'
#
loop_
_entity.id
_entity.type
_entity.pdbx_description
1 polymer ?
#
loop_
_entity_poly.entity_id
_entity_poly.type
_entity_poly.pdbx_seq_one_letter_code
_entity_poly.pdbx_strand_id
1 'polypeptide(L)'
;MVIATPKRIKQIRFGLISPKEFRKMSVTRIITADTYDDDGFPIEMGLMDTRLGVIDPGLRCKTCGGRAGECPGHFGHIELVAPVMHVGFAKLIRKILRATCRNCGALLLDPAQKKETVEKIRVLKKMGQSIEDVVNDVFKEARKAGKCQYCNEEQKEIKFEKPTTFVEDGHKLMPTDIRSRLEKMTDEDIEVIGMDSKNARPEWIILTVLAVPPVTMRPSITLESGQRSEDDLTHKLVDIIRINQRFQENREAGAPQLIIEDLWELLQYHITTFIDNAVSGVPPARHRSGRPLKTLSQRLKGKEGRFRGSLSGKRVNFSARTVISPDPNLDMHEVGVPLAIAKELTITLYVTPRNINEVKEYVRRGPDNHPGANYIVRADGRRLRITDKNGAELADLVELGWKVDRQMKDGDIVLFNRQPSLHRMSIMAHEVKVLPHKTFRLNPAVCPPYNADFDGDEMNMHVPQTEDARAEAKILMNIRENIISPRFGGPIIGGIHDHISGLFLLTNSKDKINKDDALELLAKSEIWELPEPAGKENGKPYWNGKQIFSQILPKGLNLEFKAEICEQCDNCKGVDCEHDAYVVIKDGVLEKGSIDEKAVGAFKSVIIDKLIKEFNTAIACKFIDDSTRLSIRGIMRSGFSFGINDEYVPPEAQKQINEVLNSATDKVEKLILAYEAGELEQLPGRTIRETLEMEIMKELSKARDATGEIAGRHLGMDNSAVIMAKSGARGSMLNLTQMAACVGQQAVRGERIQRGYAGRTLSHFDKGDLGAQAHGFVKASYKGGLSPTEYFFHAIGGREGLVDTAVRTSQSGYLQRRLVNALQDLEVQYDGTVRDTRNMIIQFKFGEDGINPMNSDFSKPDAVKRIIDSVTGVKE
;
A
#
# COMPACT_ATOMS: atom_id res chain seq x y z
N MET A 1 -32.60 7.14 26.28
CA MET A 1 -31.34 6.71 26.92
C MET A 1 -30.26 7.70 26.56
N VAL A 2 -29.75 8.48 27.53
CA VAL A 2 -28.53 9.27 27.32
C VAL A 2 -27.40 8.26 27.16
N ILE A 3 -26.95 8.03 25.93
CA ILE A 3 -25.77 7.22 25.65
C ILE A 3 -24.63 7.94 26.36
N ALA A 4 -24.18 7.43 27.51
CA ALA A 4 -23.02 7.96 28.20
C ALA A 4 -21.88 7.98 27.19
N THR A 5 -21.46 9.18 26.77
CA THR A 5 -20.40 9.33 25.79
C THR A 5 -19.18 8.59 26.35
N PRO A 6 -18.68 7.55 25.68
CA PRO A 6 -17.56 6.78 26.22
C PRO A 6 -16.38 7.72 26.45
N LYS A 7 -15.75 7.64 27.63
CA LYS A 7 -14.57 8.45 27.93
C LYS A 7 -13.50 8.16 26.87
N ARG A 8 -12.98 9.21 26.24
CA ARG A 8 -11.88 9.10 25.25
C ARG A 8 -10.52 9.09 25.97
N ILE A 9 -9.57 8.35 25.43
CA ILE A 9 -8.19 8.33 25.95
C ILE A 9 -7.50 9.62 25.51
N LYS A 10 -7.16 10.49 26.48
CA LYS A 10 -6.44 11.75 26.21
C LYS A 10 -4.95 11.55 25.98
N GLN A 11 -4.31 10.70 26.79
CA GLN A 11 -2.87 10.45 26.76
C GLN A 11 -2.57 9.09 27.40
N ILE A 12 -1.46 8.47 27.00
CA ILE A 12 -0.90 7.27 27.64
C ILE A 12 0.47 7.65 28.20
N ARG A 13 0.66 7.47 29.52
CA ARG A 13 1.94 7.73 30.19
C ARG A 13 2.65 6.40 30.43
N PHE A 14 3.72 6.16 29.70
CA PHE A 14 4.57 4.98 29.90
C PHE A 14 5.47 5.16 31.12
N GLY A 15 5.79 4.05 31.78
CA GLY A 15 6.63 4.02 32.98
C GLY A 15 7.10 2.60 33.30
N LEU A 16 7.77 2.44 34.43
CA LEU A 16 8.10 1.13 35.01
C LEU A 16 7.10 0.83 36.13
N ILE A 17 6.61 -0.40 36.21
CA ILE A 17 5.65 -0.78 37.25
C ILE A 17 6.43 -1.15 38.52
N SER A 18 6.05 -0.56 39.65
CA SER A 18 6.70 -0.84 40.91
C SER A 18 6.33 -2.25 41.43
N PRO A 19 7.19 -2.91 42.23
CA PRO A 19 6.84 -4.18 42.88
C PRO A 19 5.58 -4.10 43.74
N LYS A 20 5.32 -2.94 44.36
CA LYS A 20 4.10 -2.71 45.16
C LYS A 20 2.85 -2.70 44.27
N GLU A 21 2.92 -2.05 43.12
CA GLU A 21 1.82 -2.04 42.16
C GLU A 21 1.58 -3.41 41.54
N PHE A 22 2.63 -4.18 41.22
CA PHE A 22 2.47 -5.55 40.73
C PHE A 22 1.68 -6.43 41.72
N ARG A 23 2.03 -6.35 43.02
CA ARG A 23 1.28 -7.07 44.06
C ARG A 23 -0.17 -6.60 44.19
N LYS A 24 -0.41 -5.28 44.06
CA LYS A 24 -1.76 -4.71 44.11
C LYS A 24 -2.62 -5.07 42.89
N MET A 25 -2.01 -5.14 41.72
CA MET A 25 -2.69 -5.55 40.47
C MET A 25 -2.97 -7.06 40.43
N SER A 26 -2.19 -7.83 41.18
CA SER A 26 -2.28 -9.27 41.14
C SER A 26 -3.45 -9.79 41.99
N VAL A 27 -4.21 -10.73 41.41
CA VAL A 27 -5.35 -11.36 42.10
C VAL A 27 -4.95 -12.57 42.94
N THR A 28 -3.83 -13.21 42.60
CA THR A 28 -3.33 -14.39 43.32
C THR A 28 -1.83 -14.55 43.12
N ARG A 29 -1.16 -15.12 44.12
CA ARG A 29 0.25 -15.51 44.05
C ARG A 29 0.34 -16.90 43.43
N ILE A 30 1.23 -17.07 42.46
CA ILE A 30 1.46 -18.36 41.80
C ILE A 30 2.62 -19.07 42.48
N ILE A 31 2.38 -20.30 42.90
CA ILE A 31 3.33 -21.12 43.66
C ILE A 31 3.59 -22.43 42.93
N THR A 32 2.55 -23.10 42.43
CA THR A 32 2.69 -24.43 41.80
C THR A 32 3.05 -24.31 40.32
N ALA A 33 3.97 -25.17 39.88
CA ALA A 33 4.42 -25.23 38.48
C ALA A 33 3.48 -26.06 37.60
N ASP A 34 2.69 -26.96 38.19
CA ASP A 34 1.75 -27.80 37.46
C ASP A 34 0.49 -27.00 37.05
N THR A 35 -0.10 -27.40 35.93
CA THR A 35 -1.18 -26.63 35.27
C THR A 35 -2.57 -27.19 35.57
N TYR A 36 -2.73 -28.51 35.45
CA TYR A 36 -3.97 -29.24 35.71
C TYR A 36 -3.70 -30.45 36.60
N ASP A 37 -4.71 -30.86 37.36
CA ASP A 37 -4.70 -32.11 38.09
C ASP A 37 -4.98 -33.32 37.18
N ASP A 38 -4.92 -34.53 37.74
CA ASP A 38 -5.15 -35.78 37.01
C ASP A 38 -6.58 -35.90 36.46
N ASP A 39 -7.54 -35.17 37.04
CA ASP A 39 -8.94 -35.08 36.59
C ASP A 39 -9.15 -34.02 35.50
N GLY A 40 -8.11 -33.27 35.12
CA GLY A 40 -8.13 -32.26 34.07
C GLY A 40 -8.69 -30.90 34.50
N PHE A 41 -8.82 -30.64 35.81
CA PHE A 41 -9.21 -29.36 36.37
C PHE A 41 -7.99 -28.47 36.66
N PRO A 42 -8.13 -27.13 36.54
CA PRO A 42 -7.03 -26.23 36.85
C PRO A 42 -6.69 -26.22 38.35
N ILE A 43 -5.40 -26.32 38.67
CA ILE A 43 -4.90 -26.34 40.05
C ILE A 43 -4.96 -24.94 40.67
N GLU A 44 -5.40 -24.85 41.94
CA GLU A 44 -5.38 -23.59 42.70
C GLU A 44 -3.96 -23.10 42.97
N MET A 45 -3.73 -21.78 42.91
CA MET A 45 -2.40 -21.16 42.97
C MET A 45 -1.40 -21.65 41.90
N GLY A 46 -1.89 -22.33 40.86
CA GLY A 46 -1.13 -22.73 39.68
C GLY A 46 -1.27 -21.77 38.50
N LEU A 47 -0.57 -22.05 37.40
CA LEU A 47 -0.52 -21.15 36.22
C LEU A 47 -1.85 -21.03 35.45
N MET A 48 -2.79 -21.94 35.69
CA MET A 48 -4.13 -21.96 35.09
C MET A 48 -5.24 -21.66 36.11
N ASP A 49 -4.90 -21.09 37.28
CA ASP A 49 -5.88 -20.74 38.30
C ASP A 49 -7.03 -19.90 37.72
N THR A 50 -8.27 -20.34 37.94
CA THR A 50 -9.52 -19.68 37.51
C THR A 50 -9.67 -18.22 37.96
N ARG A 51 -8.90 -17.77 38.96
CA ARG A 51 -8.79 -16.36 39.35
C ARG A 51 -8.09 -15.50 38.28
N LEU A 52 -7.16 -16.06 37.51
CA LEU A 52 -6.43 -15.38 36.44
C LEU A 52 -7.27 -15.20 35.16
N GLY A 53 -8.41 -15.87 35.07
CA GLY A 53 -9.31 -15.87 33.92
C GLY A 53 -9.74 -17.28 33.53
N VAL A 54 -10.69 -17.37 32.60
CA VAL A 54 -11.22 -18.63 32.08
C VAL A 54 -11.25 -18.61 30.56
N ILE A 55 -10.88 -19.73 29.96
CA ILE A 55 -10.91 -19.97 28.51
C ILE A 55 -11.88 -21.10 28.15
N ASP A 56 -12.13 -22.05 29.05
CA ASP A 56 -13.07 -23.14 28.84
C ASP A 56 -14.53 -22.62 28.98
N PRO A 57 -15.43 -22.91 28.02
CA PRO A 57 -16.81 -22.39 28.00
C PRO A 57 -17.66 -22.75 29.23
N GLY A 58 -17.34 -23.86 29.90
CA GLY A 58 -18.06 -24.35 31.08
C GLY A 58 -17.65 -23.69 32.40
N LEU A 59 -16.54 -22.94 32.42
CA LEU A 59 -15.99 -22.35 33.63
C LEU A 59 -16.36 -20.86 33.76
N ARG A 60 -16.44 -20.39 35.01
CA ARG A 60 -16.60 -18.98 35.34
C ARG A 60 -15.38 -18.48 36.09
N CYS A 61 -14.98 -17.24 35.82
CA CYS A 61 -13.86 -16.64 36.52
C CYS A 61 -14.21 -16.42 38.00
N LYS A 62 -13.36 -16.90 38.92
CA LYS A 62 -13.54 -16.66 40.37
C LYS A 62 -13.37 -15.18 40.76
N THR A 63 -12.72 -14.37 39.93
CA THR A 63 -12.44 -12.95 40.21
C THR A 63 -13.56 -12.02 39.71
N CYS A 64 -13.97 -12.14 38.44
CA CYS A 64 -14.98 -11.24 37.85
C CYS A 64 -16.34 -11.88 37.58
N GLY A 65 -16.49 -13.21 37.74
CA GLY A 65 -17.72 -13.95 37.45
C GLY A 65 -18.05 -14.13 35.96
N GLY A 66 -17.31 -13.49 35.06
CA GLY A 66 -17.49 -13.57 33.61
C GLY A 66 -17.22 -14.96 33.04
N ARG A 67 -17.90 -15.27 31.93
CA ARG A 67 -17.68 -16.49 31.15
C ARG A 67 -16.51 -16.31 30.17
N ALA A 68 -16.10 -17.41 29.52
CA ALA A 68 -15.15 -17.36 28.41
C ALA A 68 -15.66 -16.38 27.32
N GLY A 69 -14.81 -15.43 26.93
CA GLY A 69 -15.14 -14.36 25.97
C GLY A 69 -15.61 -13.04 26.59
N GLU A 70 -16.16 -13.07 27.81
CA GLU A 70 -16.56 -11.86 28.55
C GLU A 70 -15.48 -11.43 29.55
N CYS A 71 -14.78 -12.41 30.15
CA CYS A 71 -13.72 -12.14 31.11
C CYS A 71 -12.52 -11.45 30.44
N PRO A 72 -12.09 -10.27 30.91
CA PRO A 72 -10.93 -9.57 30.34
C PRO A 72 -9.59 -10.24 30.69
N GLY A 73 -9.58 -11.13 31.70
CA GLY A 73 -8.39 -11.72 32.28
C GLY A 73 -7.79 -10.90 33.42
N HIS A 74 -7.08 -11.55 34.32
CA HIS A 74 -6.51 -10.96 35.53
C HIS A 74 -5.07 -11.40 35.76
N PHE A 75 -4.23 -10.48 36.24
CA PHE A 75 -2.79 -10.75 36.43
C PHE A 75 -2.52 -11.56 37.70
N GLY A 76 -1.57 -12.47 37.61
CA GLY A 76 -0.94 -13.14 38.75
C GLY A 76 0.42 -12.52 39.05
N HIS A 77 1.08 -12.98 40.11
CA HIS A 77 2.48 -12.66 40.34
C HIS A 77 3.26 -13.84 40.91
N ILE A 78 4.56 -13.86 40.62
CA ILE A 78 5.56 -14.74 41.22
C ILE A 78 6.49 -13.85 42.05
N GLU A 79 6.67 -14.21 43.32
CA GLU A 79 7.66 -13.57 44.19
C GLU A 79 9.03 -14.21 43.91
N LEU A 80 9.98 -13.41 43.41
CA LEU A 80 11.32 -13.89 43.10
C LEU A 80 12.16 -13.96 44.38
N VAL A 81 12.80 -15.09 44.60
CA VAL A 81 13.57 -15.34 45.85
C VAL A 81 14.86 -14.54 45.87
N ALA A 82 15.37 -14.18 44.69
CA ALA A 82 16.50 -13.29 44.48
C ALA A 82 16.17 -12.28 43.36
N PRO A 83 16.74 -11.06 43.40
CA PRO A 83 16.49 -10.05 42.37
C PRO A 83 17.12 -10.44 41.02
N VAL A 84 16.43 -10.11 39.94
CA VAL A 84 16.82 -10.49 38.57
C VAL A 84 16.86 -9.26 37.67
N MET A 85 17.90 -9.13 36.86
CA MET A 85 18.06 -7.98 35.99
C MET A 85 17.15 -8.09 34.76
N HIS A 86 16.42 -7.02 34.44
CA HIS A 86 15.66 -6.96 33.19
C HIS A 86 16.59 -6.71 31.99
N VAL A 87 16.73 -7.72 31.11
CA VAL A 87 17.66 -7.69 29.95
C VAL A 87 17.50 -6.47 29.05
N GLY A 88 16.26 -5.99 28.87
CA GLY A 88 15.96 -4.82 28.02
C GLY A 88 16.64 -3.53 28.49
N PHE A 89 16.99 -3.42 29.76
CA PHE A 89 17.58 -2.22 30.35
C PHE A 89 19.06 -2.38 30.73
N ALA A 90 19.70 -3.51 30.40
CA ALA A 90 21.10 -3.77 30.78
C ALA A 90 22.07 -2.65 30.32
N LYS A 91 21.85 -2.09 29.11
CA LYS A 91 22.64 -0.94 28.61
C LYS A 91 22.40 0.34 29.41
N LEU A 92 21.17 0.56 29.89
CA LEU A 92 20.82 1.72 30.71
C LEU A 92 21.43 1.61 32.10
N ILE A 93 21.32 0.43 32.74
CA ILE A 93 21.99 0.13 34.02
C ILE A 93 23.48 0.42 33.91
N ARG A 94 24.14 -0.01 32.81
CA ARG A 94 25.54 0.31 32.55
C ARG A 94 25.83 1.82 32.54
N LYS A 95 24.96 2.62 31.91
CA LYS A 95 25.12 4.08 31.87
C LYS A 95 24.96 4.68 33.27
N ILE A 96 23.94 4.26 34.01
CA ILE A 96 23.65 4.76 35.36
C ILE A 96 24.79 4.41 36.32
N LEU A 97 25.19 3.13 36.39
CA LEU A 97 26.25 2.69 37.30
C LEU A 97 27.59 3.42 37.10
N ARG A 98 27.89 3.86 35.88
CA ARG A 98 29.12 4.62 35.56
C ARG A 98 29.02 6.12 35.86
N ALA A 99 27.81 6.62 36.06
CA ALA A 99 27.54 8.03 36.32
C ALA A 99 27.19 8.30 37.80
N THR A 100 26.85 7.27 38.56
CA THR A 100 26.52 7.36 39.99
C THR A 100 27.69 6.92 40.86
N CYS A 101 27.85 7.53 42.03
CA CYS A 101 28.85 7.09 43.00
C CYS A 101 28.53 5.70 43.56
N ARG A 102 29.54 4.81 43.62
CA ARG A 102 29.44 3.47 44.22
C ARG A 102 28.92 3.41 45.67
N ASN A 103 29.20 4.44 46.48
CA ASN A 103 28.90 4.44 47.92
C ASN A 103 27.63 5.25 48.23
N CYS A 104 27.62 6.55 47.90
CA CYS A 104 26.51 7.44 48.23
C CYS A 104 25.35 7.42 47.21
N GLY A 105 25.53 6.82 46.02
CA GLY A 105 24.49 6.76 44.98
C GLY A 105 24.22 8.10 44.25
N ALA A 106 24.84 9.20 44.68
CA ALA A 106 24.68 10.51 44.06
C ALA A 106 25.24 10.52 42.62
N LEU A 107 24.55 11.25 41.73
CA LEU A 107 25.06 11.50 40.38
C LEU A 107 26.34 12.35 40.44
N LEU A 108 27.39 11.89 39.75
CA LEU A 108 28.74 12.49 39.71
C LEU A 108 28.78 13.76 38.85
N LEU A 109 27.94 14.74 39.20
CA LEU A 109 27.83 16.01 38.51
C LEU A 109 27.76 17.15 39.53
N ASP A 110 28.27 18.32 39.16
CA ASP A 110 28.21 19.51 40.01
C ASP A 110 26.76 19.96 40.24
N PRO A 111 26.39 20.41 41.46
CA PRO A 111 25.03 20.88 41.75
C PRO A 111 24.54 22.01 40.81
N ALA A 112 25.44 22.89 40.37
CA ALA A 112 25.12 23.95 39.42
C ALA A 112 24.72 23.39 38.05
N GLN A 113 25.48 22.41 37.55
CA GLN A 113 25.21 21.72 36.29
C GLN A 113 23.92 20.90 36.35
N LYS A 114 23.61 20.29 37.50
CA LYS A 114 22.33 19.58 37.71
C LYS A 114 21.14 20.50 37.50
N LYS A 115 21.14 21.68 38.12
CA LYS A 115 20.06 22.67 37.99
C LYS A 115 19.89 23.15 36.55
N GLU A 116 21.00 23.52 35.90
CA GLU A 116 20.99 23.96 34.50
C GLU A 116 20.43 22.87 33.56
N THR A 117 20.80 21.61 33.79
CA THR A 117 20.32 20.47 33.01
C THR A 117 18.83 20.26 33.17
N VAL A 118 18.30 20.35 34.40
CA VAL A 118 16.85 20.21 34.65
C VAL A 118 16.06 21.32 33.94
N GLU A 119 16.56 22.55 33.96
CA GLU A 119 15.93 23.66 33.23
C GLU A 119 15.94 23.42 31.72
N LYS A 120 17.08 23.01 31.15
CA LYS A 120 17.19 22.63 29.73
C LYS A 120 16.19 21.53 29.36
N ILE A 121 16.10 20.47 30.16
CA ILE A 121 15.14 19.38 29.95
C ILE A 121 13.69 19.90 29.99
N ARG A 122 13.34 20.79 30.91
CA ARG A 122 12.00 21.37 31.00
C ARG A 122 11.65 22.22 29.79
N VAL A 123 12.59 23.03 29.29
CA VAL A 123 12.41 23.85 28.08
C VAL A 123 12.20 22.95 26.85
N LEU A 124 13.07 21.96 26.65
CA LEU A 124 12.96 21.02 25.53
C LEU A 124 11.64 20.23 25.55
N LYS A 125 11.20 19.78 26.74
CA LYS A 125 9.89 19.12 26.92
C LYS A 125 8.73 20.05 26.56
N LYS A 126 8.79 21.34 26.92
CA LYS A 126 7.78 22.33 26.52
C LYS A 126 7.76 22.57 25.00
N MET A 127 8.92 22.50 24.35
CA MET A 127 9.07 22.66 22.90
C MET A 127 8.80 21.36 22.12
N GLY A 128 8.51 20.24 22.79
CA GLY A 128 8.26 18.94 22.13
C GLY A 128 9.51 18.33 21.47
N GLN A 129 10.71 18.77 21.87
CA GLN A 129 11.99 18.29 21.33
C GLN A 129 12.54 17.11 22.14
N SER A 130 13.45 16.34 21.53
CA SER A 130 14.11 15.21 22.18
C SER A 130 15.03 15.69 23.31
N ILE A 131 15.05 14.93 24.41
CA ILE A 131 15.94 15.16 25.55
C ILE A 131 17.20 14.29 25.49
N GLU A 132 17.31 13.40 24.51
CA GLU A 132 18.34 12.35 24.46
C GLU A 132 19.76 12.91 24.38
N ASP A 133 19.97 13.98 23.63
CA ASP A 133 21.30 14.59 23.47
C ASP A 133 21.81 15.15 24.79
N VAL A 134 20.96 15.93 25.48
CA VAL A 134 21.26 16.50 26.80
C VAL A 134 21.57 15.39 27.80
N VAL A 135 20.74 14.35 27.87
CA VAL A 135 20.95 13.22 28.78
C VAL A 135 22.23 12.44 28.46
N ASN A 136 22.55 12.25 27.18
CA ASN A 136 23.79 11.59 26.79
C ASN A 136 25.02 12.41 27.17
N ASP A 137 24.95 13.75 27.12
CA ASP A 137 26.04 14.62 27.55
C ASP A 137 26.23 14.60 29.08
N VAL A 138 25.13 14.55 29.85
CA VAL A 138 25.19 14.30 31.30
C VAL A 138 25.95 13.01 31.61
N PHE A 139 25.63 11.91 30.92
CA PHE A 139 26.34 10.63 31.11
C PHE A 139 27.81 10.69 30.70
N LYS A 140 28.19 11.52 29.72
CA LYS A 140 29.60 11.71 29.31
C LYS A 140 30.37 12.50 30.35
N GLU A 141 29.81 13.60 30.86
CA GLU A 141 30.45 14.43 31.88
C GLU A 141 30.59 13.68 33.21
N ALA A 142 29.51 13.04 33.67
CA ALA A 142 29.53 12.28 34.93
C ALA A 142 30.55 11.13 34.92
N ARG A 143 30.83 10.55 33.74
CA ARG A 143 31.83 9.49 33.58
C ARG A 143 33.28 9.99 33.74
N LYS A 144 33.57 11.28 33.52
CA LYS A 144 34.93 11.83 33.64
C LYS A 144 35.37 11.99 35.09
N ALA A 145 34.42 12.02 36.03
CA ALA A 145 34.71 12.19 37.44
C ALA A 145 35.37 10.93 38.03
N GLY A 146 36.67 11.01 38.33
CA GLY A 146 37.41 9.92 38.99
C GLY A 146 37.13 9.80 40.50
N LYS A 147 36.68 10.87 41.14
CA LYS A 147 36.31 10.92 42.57
C LYS A 147 34.91 11.51 42.74
N CYS A 148 34.18 11.00 43.73
CA CYS A 148 32.87 11.52 44.07
C CYS A 148 32.99 12.88 44.77
N GLN A 149 32.30 13.89 44.24
CA GLN A 149 32.28 15.25 44.82
C GLN A 149 31.54 15.33 46.18
N TYR A 150 30.70 14.34 46.50
CA TYR A 150 29.85 14.35 47.69
C TYR A 150 30.42 13.55 48.86
N CYS A 151 31.02 12.38 48.59
CA CYS A 151 31.57 11.50 49.63
C CYS A 151 33.05 11.15 49.43
N ASN A 152 33.74 11.80 48.49
CA ASN A 152 35.16 11.65 48.18
C ASN A 152 35.65 10.22 47.82
N GLU A 153 34.70 9.32 47.49
CA GLU A 153 34.98 7.93 47.13
C GLU A 153 35.55 7.82 45.70
N GLU A 154 36.59 7.02 45.53
CA GLU A 154 37.19 6.72 44.23
C GLU A 154 36.30 5.79 43.38
N GLN A 155 36.08 6.21 42.14
CA GLN A 155 35.28 5.44 41.18
C GLN A 155 36.13 4.35 40.54
N LYS A 156 35.58 3.13 40.53
CA LYS A 156 36.21 1.96 39.91
C LYS A 156 35.67 1.77 38.50
N GLU A 157 36.47 1.13 37.64
CA GLU A 157 36.02 0.82 36.29
C GLU A 157 34.99 -0.32 36.29
N ILE A 158 33.85 -0.08 35.66
CA ILE A 158 32.79 -1.08 35.44
C ILE A 158 32.89 -1.62 34.01
N LYS A 159 33.24 -2.90 33.90
CA LYS A 159 33.19 -3.69 32.66
C LYS A 159 31.79 -4.30 32.51
N PHE A 160 31.29 -4.30 31.28
CA PHE A 160 29.97 -4.86 30.95
C PHE A 160 30.14 -5.99 29.94
N GLU A 161 29.83 -7.19 30.39
CA GLU A 161 29.83 -8.40 29.58
C GLU A 161 28.39 -8.72 29.18
N LYS A 162 28.14 -8.74 27.87
CA LYS A 162 26.81 -9.05 27.35
C LYS A 162 26.47 -10.50 27.68
N PRO A 163 25.22 -10.81 28.07
CA PRO A 163 24.01 -9.98 27.95
C PRO A 163 23.67 -9.13 29.19
N THR A 164 24.06 -9.56 30.40
CA THR A 164 23.59 -8.94 31.66
C THR A 164 24.66 -8.91 32.76
N THR A 165 25.92 -9.25 32.49
CA THR A 165 26.96 -9.36 33.53
C THR A 165 27.74 -8.06 33.69
N PHE A 166 27.95 -7.65 34.94
CA PHE A 166 28.71 -6.45 35.30
C PHE A 166 29.87 -6.83 36.19
N VAL A 167 31.07 -6.35 35.88
CA VAL A 167 32.29 -6.64 36.64
C VAL A 167 32.92 -5.32 37.06
N GLU A 168 33.18 -5.16 38.34
CA GLU A 168 33.85 -4.02 38.95
C GLU A 168 35.16 -4.52 39.56
N ASP A 169 36.31 -4.07 39.03
CA ASP A 169 37.64 -4.39 39.58
C ASP A 169 37.87 -5.90 39.82
N GLY A 170 37.52 -6.70 38.82
CA GLY A 170 37.64 -8.17 38.86
C GLY A 170 36.51 -8.90 39.59
N HIS A 171 35.62 -8.19 40.29
CA HIS A 171 34.50 -8.78 41.04
C HIS A 171 33.18 -8.62 40.29
N LYS A 172 32.41 -9.71 40.17
CA LYS A 172 31.09 -9.70 39.54
C LYS A 172 30.10 -9.01 40.48
N LEU A 173 29.40 -7.99 39.98
CA LEU A 173 28.34 -7.30 40.72
C LEU A 173 27.06 -8.13 40.65
N MET A 174 26.52 -8.50 41.81
CA MET A 174 25.26 -9.22 41.88
C MET A 174 24.08 -8.26 41.73
N PRO A 175 22.91 -8.72 41.23
CA PRO A 175 21.73 -7.87 41.09
C PRO A 175 21.29 -7.20 42.39
N THR A 176 21.54 -7.83 43.55
CA THR A 176 21.33 -7.25 44.88
C THR A 176 22.15 -6.00 45.12
N ASP A 177 23.43 -6.02 44.74
CA ASP A 177 24.37 -4.91 44.95
C ASP A 177 23.99 -3.74 44.06
N ILE A 178 23.70 -4.04 42.78
CA ILE A 178 23.27 -3.04 41.80
C ILE A 178 21.98 -2.38 42.29
N ARG A 179 21.00 -3.15 42.77
CA ARG A 179 19.74 -2.60 43.26
C ARG A 179 19.94 -1.70 44.48
N SER A 180 20.75 -2.13 45.43
CA SER A 180 21.05 -1.34 46.63
C SER A 180 21.74 -0.01 46.30
N ARG A 181 22.54 0.04 45.22
CA ARG A 181 23.11 1.30 44.71
C ARG A 181 22.05 2.19 44.07
N LEU A 182 21.17 1.62 43.24
CA LEU A 182 20.12 2.37 42.54
C LEU A 182 19.07 2.95 43.50
N GLU A 183 18.75 2.25 44.59
CA GLU A 183 17.80 2.71 45.61
C GLU A 183 18.26 3.98 46.35
N LYS A 184 19.58 4.24 46.40
CA LYS A 184 20.17 5.43 47.03
C LYS A 184 20.01 6.71 46.21
N MET A 185 19.59 6.62 44.94
CA MET A 185 19.44 7.80 44.08
C MET A 185 18.30 8.71 44.55
N THR A 186 18.58 10.00 44.56
CA THR A 186 17.59 11.05 44.88
C THR A 186 16.67 11.30 43.68
N ASP A 187 15.46 11.79 43.93
CA ASP A 187 14.50 12.10 42.85
C ASP A 187 15.02 13.20 41.91
N GLU A 188 15.81 14.14 42.42
CA GLU A 188 16.48 15.17 41.61
C GLU A 188 17.50 14.56 40.64
N ASP A 189 18.32 13.61 41.11
CA ASP A 189 19.30 12.92 40.26
C ASP A 189 18.61 12.08 39.17
N ILE A 190 17.44 11.51 39.47
CA ILE A 190 16.63 10.73 38.52
C ILE A 190 16.07 11.63 37.41
N GLU A 191 15.62 12.85 37.74
CA GLU A 191 15.18 13.83 36.73
C GLU A 191 16.34 14.27 35.82
N VAL A 192 17.54 14.45 36.36
CA VAL A 192 18.74 14.87 35.61
C VAL A 192 19.16 13.81 34.57
N ILE A 193 19.02 12.52 34.89
CA ILE A 193 19.28 11.42 33.92
C ILE A 193 18.12 11.20 32.94
N GLY A 194 17.10 12.06 32.95
CA GLY A 194 15.97 12.02 32.03
C GLY A 194 14.90 10.99 32.36
N MET A 195 14.89 10.43 33.57
CA MET A 195 13.87 9.49 34.05
C MET A 195 12.80 10.23 34.89
N ASP A 196 11.63 9.62 35.05
CA ASP A 196 10.54 10.15 35.88
C ASP A 196 10.61 9.51 37.27
N SER A 197 10.91 10.30 38.30
CA SER A 197 11.02 9.85 39.69
C SER A 197 9.74 9.21 40.23
N LYS A 198 8.56 9.59 39.72
CA LYS A 198 7.29 9.06 40.20
C LYS A 198 6.86 7.78 39.47
N ASN A 199 7.16 7.69 38.18
CA ASN A 199 6.64 6.62 37.31
C ASN A 199 7.70 5.63 36.82
N ALA A 200 8.99 5.88 37.02
CA ALA A 200 10.07 5.05 36.50
C ALA A 200 11.34 5.14 37.35
N ARG A 201 11.29 4.65 38.59
CA ARG A 201 12.47 4.61 39.46
C ARG A 201 13.50 3.58 38.95
N PRO A 202 14.82 3.88 38.96
CA PRO A 202 15.86 2.98 38.43
C PRO A 202 15.91 1.60 39.08
N GLU A 203 15.64 1.50 40.38
CA GLU A 203 15.67 0.23 41.11
C GLU A 203 14.59 -0.77 40.63
N TRP A 204 13.49 -0.30 40.03
CA TRP A 204 12.42 -1.17 39.51
C TRP A 204 12.83 -1.91 38.24
N ILE A 205 13.94 -1.52 37.61
CA ILE A 205 14.56 -2.26 36.51
C ILE A 205 15.02 -3.66 36.99
N ILE A 206 15.35 -3.78 38.27
CA ILE A 206 15.76 -5.03 38.90
C ILE A 206 14.52 -5.68 39.49
N LEU A 207 14.07 -6.74 38.82
CA LEU A 207 12.81 -7.40 39.10
C LEU A 207 12.91 -8.17 40.42
N THR A 208 11.95 -7.93 41.30
CA THR A 208 11.75 -8.68 42.56
C THR A 208 10.45 -9.46 42.52
N VAL A 209 9.50 -8.97 41.72
CA VAL A 209 8.20 -9.58 41.49
C VAL A 209 8.06 -9.68 39.98
N LEU A 210 7.69 -10.86 39.49
CA LEU A 210 7.39 -11.08 38.09
C LEU A 210 5.88 -11.17 37.92
N ALA A 211 5.31 -10.33 37.04
CA ALA A 211 3.89 -10.43 36.69
C ALA A 211 3.62 -11.65 35.82
N VAL A 212 2.62 -12.44 36.21
CA VAL A 212 2.13 -13.57 35.43
C VAL A 212 0.98 -13.09 34.55
N PRO A 213 1.09 -13.18 33.21
CA PRO A 213 0.03 -12.75 32.32
C PRO A 213 -1.24 -13.62 32.49
N PRO A 214 -2.42 -13.02 32.31
CA PRO A 214 -3.70 -13.72 32.39
C PRO A 214 -3.79 -14.97 31.50
N VAL A 215 -4.67 -15.90 31.86
CA VAL A 215 -4.93 -17.12 31.07
C VAL A 215 -5.50 -16.77 29.69
N THR A 216 -6.28 -15.69 29.58
CA THR A 216 -6.81 -15.20 28.30
C THR A 216 -5.73 -14.77 27.31
N MET A 217 -4.52 -14.45 27.78
CA MET A 217 -3.36 -14.13 26.93
C MET A 217 -2.51 -15.37 26.59
N ARG A 218 -2.72 -16.48 27.29
CA ARG A 218 -2.00 -17.76 27.16
C ARG A 218 -2.98 -18.92 26.93
N PRO A 219 -3.78 -18.89 25.85
CA PRO A 219 -4.75 -19.95 25.59
C PRO A 219 -4.03 -21.27 25.27
N SER A 220 -4.51 -22.37 25.82
CA SER A 220 -4.12 -23.71 25.39
C SER A 220 -4.84 -24.07 24.08
N ILE A 221 -4.19 -24.88 23.25
CA ILE A 221 -4.75 -25.38 21.99
C ILE A 221 -4.97 -26.88 22.15
N THR A 222 -6.21 -27.34 21.96
CA THR A 222 -6.50 -28.77 21.84
C THR A 222 -6.14 -29.24 20.44
N LEU A 223 -5.20 -30.17 20.32
CA LEU A 223 -4.86 -30.84 19.06
C LEU A 223 -5.99 -31.79 18.66
N GLU A 224 -6.04 -32.18 17.38
CA GLU A 224 -7.01 -33.16 16.87
C GLU A 224 -6.93 -34.52 17.58
N SER A 225 -5.76 -34.84 18.16
CA SER A 225 -5.55 -36.03 18.99
C SER A 225 -6.22 -35.96 20.38
N GLY A 226 -6.89 -34.85 20.70
CA GLY A 226 -7.48 -34.59 22.03
C GLY A 226 -6.47 -34.13 23.08
N GLN A 227 -5.17 -34.12 22.77
CA GLN A 227 -4.14 -33.65 23.69
C GLN A 227 -4.12 -32.11 23.75
N ARG A 228 -3.98 -31.55 24.97
CA ARG A 228 -3.79 -30.12 25.18
C ARG A 228 -2.33 -29.74 24.93
N SER A 229 -2.10 -28.83 23.99
CA SER A 229 -0.82 -28.15 23.79
C SER A 229 -0.88 -26.81 24.52
N GLU A 230 -0.03 -26.65 25.52
CA GLU A 230 0.08 -25.41 26.28
C GLU A 230 0.79 -24.31 25.48
N ASP A 231 0.53 -23.07 25.89
CA ASP A 231 1.14 -21.89 25.28
C ASP A 231 2.65 -21.78 25.59
N ASP A 232 3.42 -21.26 24.63
CA ASP A 232 4.88 -21.07 24.78
C ASP A 232 5.25 -20.22 26.02
N LEU A 233 4.43 -19.24 26.43
CA LEU A 233 4.67 -18.46 27.65
C LEU A 233 4.40 -19.29 28.91
N THR A 234 3.36 -20.14 28.89
CA THR A 234 3.05 -21.04 30.01
C THR A 234 4.24 -21.96 30.26
N HIS A 235 4.78 -22.61 29.22
CA HIS A 235 5.97 -23.47 29.33
C HIS A 235 7.14 -22.76 30.00
N LYS A 236 7.40 -21.50 29.64
CA LYS A 236 8.52 -20.77 30.23
C LYS A 236 8.26 -20.32 31.66
N LEU A 237 7.02 -20.01 32.01
CA LEU A 237 6.63 -19.71 33.39
C LEU A 237 6.77 -20.93 34.31
N VAL A 238 6.47 -22.13 33.80
CA VAL A 238 6.70 -23.40 34.53
C VAL A 238 8.18 -23.53 34.91
N ASP A 239 9.09 -23.30 33.94
CA ASP A 239 10.52 -23.36 34.22
C ASP A 239 10.96 -22.32 35.27
N ILE A 240 10.43 -21.09 35.19
CA ILE A 240 10.73 -20.00 36.14
C ILE A 240 10.29 -20.39 37.56
N ILE A 241 9.09 -20.96 37.72
CA ILE A 241 8.59 -21.36 39.04
C ILE A 241 9.46 -22.49 39.62
N ARG A 242 9.78 -23.51 38.81
CA ARG A 242 10.60 -24.65 39.24
C ARG A 242 11.99 -24.21 39.70
N ILE A 243 12.66 -23.34 38.95
CA ILE A 243 13.99 -22.87 39.35
C ILE A 243 13.93 -21.93 40.55
N ASN A 244 12.88 -21.10 40.67
CA ASN A 244 12.69 -20.21 41.82
C ASN A 244 12.44 -21.01 43.11
N GLN A 245 11.64 -22.07 43.07
CA GLN A 245 11.43 -22.99 44.20
C GLN A 245 12.74 -23.72 44.57
N ARG A 246 13.42 -24.31 43.60
CA ARG A 246 14.69 -25.00 43.81
C ARG A 246 15.75 -24.08 44.43
N PHE A 247 15.80 -22.82 43.98
CA PHE A 247 16.69 -21.81 44.57
C PHE A 247 16.35 -21.54 46.04
N GLN A 248 15.06 -21.42 46.37
CA GLN A 248 14.61 -21.20 47.75
C GLN A 248 15.01 -22.37 48.67
N GLU A 249 14.70 -23.60 48.26
CA GLU A 249 14.99 -24.82 49.02
C GLU A 249 16.49 -24.98 49.28
N ASN A 250 17.34 -24.77 48.27
CA ASN A 250 18.79 -24.89 48.42
C ASN A 250 19.38 -23.78 49.29
N ARG A 251 18.82 -22.57 49.23
CA ARG A 251 19.24 -21.45 50.09
C ARG A 251 18.88 -21.71 51.55
N GLU A 252 17.68 -22.20 51.82
CA GLU A 252 17.22 -22.54 53.17
C GLU A 252 17.95 -23.75 53.75
N ALA A 253 18.34 -24.72 52.91
CA ALA A 253 19.15 -25.87 53.29
C ALA A 253 20.64 -25.53 53.53
N GLY A 254 21.08 -24.28 53.33
CA GLY A 254 22.46 -23.86 53.54
C GLY A 254 23.45 -24.39 52.51
N ALA A 255 23.03 -24.55 51.24
CA ALA A 255 23.90 -25.02 50.17
C ALA A 255 25.12 -24.10 49.95
N PRO A 256 26.25 -24.64 49.43
CA PRO A 256 27.42 -23.85 49.08
C PRO A 256 27.11 -22.69 48.12
N GLN A 257 27.82 -21.58 48.29
CA GLN A 257 27.63 -20.33 47.53
C GLN A 257 27.69 -20.54 46.00
N LEU A 258 28.60 -21.40 45.51
CA LEU A 258 28.73 -21.74 44.09
C LEU A 258 27.42 -22.29 43.49
N ILE A 259 26.73 -23.17 44.23
CA ILE A 259 25.46 -23.77 43.77
C ILE A 259 24.36 -22.71 43.75
N ILE A 260 24.34 -21.82 44.74
CA ILE A 260 23.37 -20.72 44.80
C ILE A 260 23.60 -19.76 43.62
N GLU A 261 24.84 -19.44 43.30
CA GLU A 261 25.19 -18.58 42.16
C GLU A 261 24.79 -19.20 40.83
N ASP A 262 25.04 -20.50 40.61
CA ASP A 262 24.60 -21.22 39.40
C ASP A 262 23.08 -21.23 39.25
N LEU A 263 22.34 -21.49 40.34
CA LEU A 263 20.88 -21.46 40.32
C LEU A 263 20.34 -20.03 40.05
N TRP A 264 21.05 -19.00 40.53
CA TRP A 264 20.71 -17.60 40.24
C TRP A 264 20.92 -17.28 38.76
N GLU A 265 22.05 -17.68 38.18
CA GLU A 265 22.30 -17.49 36.74
C GLU A 265 21.25 -18.21 35.89
N LEU A 266 20.84 -19.41 36.31
CA LEU A 266 19.78 -20.15 35.62
C LEU A 266 18.42 -19.43 35.73
N LEU A 267 18.08 -18.87 36.90
CA LEU A 267 16.89 -18.03 37.07
C LEU A 267 16.96 -16.78 36.16
N GLN A 268 18.11 -16.12 36.09
CA GLN A 268 18.36 -15.00 35.17
C GLN A 268 18.18 -15.41 33.71
N TYR A 269 18.65 -16.59 33.32
CA TYR A 269 18.45 -17.16 31.98
C TYR A 269 16.97 -17.37 31.65
N HIS A 270 16.20 -17.97 32.56
CA HIS A 270 14.78 -18.25 32.33
C HIS A 270 13.95 -16.97 32.20
N ILE A 271 14.21 -15.95 33.02
CA ILE A 271 13.52 -14.65 32.91
C ILE A 271 13.97 -13.88 31.67
N THR A 272 15.26 -13.91 31.33
CA THR A 272 15.78 -13.27 30.10
C THR A 272 15.08 -13.82 28.86
N THR A 273 15.00 -15.14 28.74
CA THR A 273 14.36 -15.81 27.59
C THR A 273 12.83 -15.67 27.59
N PHE A 274 12.20 -15.51 28.75
CA PHE A 274 10.77 -15.15 28.86
C PHE A 274 10.46 -13.74 28.32
N ILE A 275 11.35 -12.77 28.56
CA ILE A 275 11.18 -11.41 28.04
C ILE A 275 11.54 -11.35 26.54
N ASP A 276 12.70 -11.88 26.17
CA ASP A 276 13.16 -11.96 24.79
C ASP A 276 14.01 -13.22 24.55
N ASN A 277 13.48 -14.16 23.77
CA ASN A 277 14.17 -15.41 23.44
C ASN A 277 15.16 -15.29 22.27
N ALA A 278 15.34 -14.10 21.70
CA ALA A 278 16.24 -13.84 20.57
C ALA A 278 17.44 -12.94 20.96
N VAL A 279 17.75 -12.89 22.25
CA VAL A 279 18.90 -12.13 22.78
C VAL A 279 20.21 -12.77 22.30
N SER A 280 21.12 -11.93 21.80
CA SER A 280 22.45 -12.36 21.38
C SER A 280 23.29 -12.81 22.58
N GLY A 281 23.97 -13.96 22.44
CA GLY A 281 24.80 -14.55 23.49
C GLY A 281 24.05 -15.43 24.49
N VAL A 282 22.72 -15.59 24.35
CA VAL A 282 21.90 -16.47 25.18
C VAL A 282 21.37 -17.62 24.31
N PRO A 283 21.52 -18.90 24.72
CA PRO A 283 20.97 -20.01 23.95
C PRO A 283 19.43 -19.95 23.93
N PRO A 284 18.79 -20.01 22.75
CA PRO A 284 17.35 -19.88 22.66
C PRO A 284 16.66 -21.06 23.34
N ALA A 285 15.69 -20.77 24.21
CA ALA A 285 14.85 -21.79 24.81
C ALA A 285 13.99 -22.45 23.73
N ARG A 286 14.02 -23.78 23.69
CA ARG A 286 13.32 -24.60 22.70
C ARG A 286 12.28 -25.49 23.37
N HIS A 287 11.21 -25.76 22.65
CA HIS A 287 10.29 -26.84 22.98
C HIS A 287 10.98 -28.21 22.84
N ARG A 288 10.41 -29.28 23.40
CA ARG A 288 10.91 -30.66 23.24
C ARG A 288 11.04 -31.10 21.77
N SER A 289 10.29 -30.48 20.87
CA SER A 289 10.34 -30.68 19.42
C SER A 289 11.50 -29.98 18.71
N GLY A 290 12.33 -29.23 19.44
CA GLY A 290 13.43 -28.43 18.87
C GLY A 290 13.01 -27.06 18.34
N ARG A 291 11.71 -26.75 18.26
CA ARG A 291 11.20 -25.43 17.85
C ARG A 291 11.54 -24.36 18.91
N PRO A 292 12.12 -23.20 18.54
CA PRO A 292 12.29 -22.08 19.47
C PRO A 292 10.95 -21.54 19.98
N LEU A 293 10.88 -21.24 21.28
CA LEU A 293 9.67 -20.67 21.89
C LEU A 293 9.46 -19.21 21.46
N LYS A 294 8.21 -18.82 21.17
CA LYS A 294 7.82 -17.44 20.89
C LYS A 294 7.35 -16.72 22.16
N THR A 295 8.25 -15.98 22.79
CA THR A 295 7.98 -15.25 24.04
C THR A 295 7.53 -13.80 23.80
N LEU A 296 7.54 -12.94 24.83
CA LEU A 296 6.86 -11.63 24.80
C LEU A 296 7.35 -10.73 23.64
N SER A 297 8.66 -10.59 23.48
CA SER A 297 9.23 -9.74 22.44
C SER A 297 8.88 -10.21 21.03
N GLN A 298 8.90 -11.52 20.77
CA GLN A 298 8.56 -12.12 19.48
C GLN A 298 7.07 -11.96 19.14
N ARG A 299 6.18 -11.93 20.15
CA ARG A 299 4.75 -11.68 19.94
C ARG A 299 4.47 -10.24 19.50
N LEU A 300 5.29 -9.29 19.94
CA LEU A 300 5.14 -7.88 19.59
C LEU A 300 5.85 -7.54 18.27
N LYS A 301 7.09 -8.02 18.10
CA LYS A 301 7.97 -7.74 16.95
C LYS A 301 7.63 -8.61 15.72
N GLY A 302 8.14 -8.22 14.57
CA GLY A 302 8.06 -9.02 13.33
C GLY A 302 6.86 -8.68 12.44
N LYS A 303 6.76 -9.36 11.29
CA LYS A 303 5.68 -9.14 10.30
C LYS A 303 4.33 -9.66 10.81
N GLU A 304 4.34 -10.79 11.50
CA GLU A 304 3.16 -11.42 12.12
C GLU A 304 2.95 -11.02 13.59
N GLY A 305 3.81 -10.14 14.13
CA GLY A 305 3.67 -9.62 15.49
C GLY A 305 2.41 -8.77 15.65
N ARG A 306 1.96 -8.59 16.89
CA ARG A 306 0.68 -7.91 17.22
C ARG A 306 0.56 -6.51 16.64
N PHE A 307 1.64 -5.72 16.61
CA PHE A 307 1.60 -4.38 16.02
C PHE A 307 1.20 -4.41 14.54
N ARG A 308 1.88 -5.25 13.74
CA ARG A 308 1.66 -5.29 12.28
C ARG A 308 0.46 -6.15 11.87
N GLY A 309 0.25 -7.29 12.53
CA GLY A 309 -0.77 -8.26 12.15
C GLY A 309 -2.11 -8.10 12.83
N SER A 310 -2.20 -7.31 13.92
CA SER A 310 -3.44 -7.19 14.70
C SER A 310 -3.81 -5.76 15.09
N LEU A 311 -2.91 -4.77 15.01
CA LEU A 311 -3.23 -3.39 15.37
C LEU A 311 -3.29 -2.49 14.13
N SER A 312 -2.19 -2.35 13.40
CA SER A 312 -2.12 -1.52 12.19
C SER A 312 -2.97 -2.05 11.03
N GLY A 313 -3.20 -3.37 10.99
CA GLY A 313 -4.05 -4.00 10.00
C GLY A 313 -4.78 -5.19 10.62
N LYS A 314 -6.05 -5.36 10.26
CA LYS A 314 -6.91 -6.45 10.73
C LYS A 314 -7.71 -7.01 9.55
N ARG A 315 -8.17 -8.24 9.69
CA ARG A 315 -9.25 -8.75 8.86
C ARG A 315 -10.55 -8.07 9.28
N VAL A 316 -11.35 -7.66 8.32
CA VAL A 316 -12.60 -6.95 8.52
C VAL A 316 -13.77 -7.84 8.11
N ASN A 317 -14.92 -7.61 8.73
CA ASN A 317 -16.19 -8.22 8.32
C ASN A 317 -16.83 -7.39 7.20
N PHE A 318 -17.95 -7.87 6.64
CA PHE A 318 -18.71 -7.18 5.59
C PHE A 318 -17.87 -6.84 4.34
N SER A 319 -17.09 -7.82 3.90
CA SER A 319 -16.26 -7.74 2.71
C SER A 319 -16.47 -8.94 1.80
N ALA A 320 -16.35 -8.75 0.50
CA ALA A 320 -16.36 -9.81 -0.50
C ALA A 320 -15.19 -9.64 -1.47
N ARG A 321 -14.81 -10.73 -2.13
CA ARG A 321 -13.75 -10.77 -3.16
C ARG A 321 -14.19 -11.72 -4.27
N THR A 322 -14.06 -11.28 -5.52
CA THR A 322 -14.29 -12.12 -6.70
C THR A 322 -13.57 -11.53 -7.91
N VAL A 323 -13.54 -12.30 -9.00
CA VAL A 323 -12.99 -11.90 -10.30
C VAL A 323 -13.79 -10.73 -10.88
N ILE A 324 -13.11 -9.83 -11.58
CA ILE A 324 -13.74 -8.70 -12.28
C ILE A 324 -13.98 -9.01 -13.77
N SER A 325 -14.97 -8.35 -14.34
CA SER A 325 -15.34 -8.45 -15.76
C SER A 325 -15.72 -7.07 -16.31
N PRO A 326 -15.43 -6.77 -17.58
CA PRO A 326 -15.74 -5.47 -18.16
C PRO A 326 -17.23 -5.34 -18.45
N ASP A 327 -17.80 -4.17 -18.20
CA ASP A 327 -19.15 -3.82 -18.65
C ASP A 327 -19.22 -2.32 -19.01
N PRO A 328 -19.11 -1.97 -20.31
CA PRO A 328 -19.16 -0.57 -20.74
C PRO A 328 -20.58 0.02 -20.72
N ASN A 329 -21.61 -0.77 -20.39
CA ASN A 329 -22.97 -0.25 -20.28
C ASN A 329 -23.27 0.31 -18.88
N LEU A 330 -22.52 -0.11 -17.86
CA LEU A 330 -22.60 0.47 -16.53
C LEU A 330 -22.06 1.89 -16.55
N ASP A 331 -22.68 2.78 -15.79
CA ASP A 331 -22.11 4.11 -15.58
C ASP A 331 -20.78 3.97 -14.83
N MET A 332 -19.85 4.90 -15.01
CA MET A 332 -18.52 4.81 -14.42
C MET A 332 -18.51 4.73 -12.88
N HIS A 333 -19.58 5.20 -12.23
CA HIS A 333 -19.73 5.19 -10.77
C HIS A 333 -20.45 3.96 -10.23
N GLU A 334 -20.98 3.12 -11.10
CA GLU A 334 -21.64 1.88 -10.72
C GLU A 334 -20.64 0.71 -10.71
N VAL A 335 -20.85 -0.21 -9.77
CA VAL A 335 -20.19 -1.51 -9.75
C VAL A 335 -21.23 -2.62 -9.80
N GLY A 336 -21.09 -3.53 -10.77
CA GLY A 336 -21.96 -4.69 -10.86
C GLY A 336 -21.64 -5.67 -9.74
N VAL A 337 -22.60 -5.95 -8.87
CA VAL A 337 -22.46 -6.88 -7.73
C VAL A 337 -23.27 -8.15 -7.98
N PRO A 338 -22.66 -9.33 -7.85
CA PRO A 338 -23.37 -10.61 -7.87
C PRO A 338 -24.53 -10.67 -6.87
N LEU A 339 -25.70 -11.14 -7.33
CA LEU A 339 -26.87 -11.36 -6.48
C LEU A 339 -26.57 -12.21 -5.23
N ALA A 340 -25.70 -13.21 -5.35
CA ALA A 340 -25.28 -14.04 -4.22
C ALA A 340 -24.56 -13.22 -3.13
N ILE A 341 -23.70 -12.27 -3.52
CA ILE A 341 -23.00 -11.37 -2.60
C ILE A 341 -23.97 -10.37 -1.99
N ALA A 342 -24.89 -9.83 -2.80
CA ALA A 342 -25.88 -8.85 -2.35
C ALA A 342 -26.86 -9.41 -1.31
N LYS A 343 -27.16 -10.72 -1.36
CA LYS A 343 -27.98 -11.42 -0.36
C LYS A 343 -27.26 -11.67 0.97
N GLU A 344 -25.95 -11.94 0.93
CA GLU A 344 -25.16 -12.23 2.12
C GLU A 344 -24.75 -10.96 2.86
N LEU A 345 -24.29 -9.95 2.12
CA LEU A 345 -23.86 -8.68 2.68
C LEU A 345 -25.07 -7.80 2.99
N THR A 346 -25.14 -7.37 4.24
CA THR A 346 -26.26 -6.59 4.75
C THR A 346 -25.84 -5.19 5.18
N ILE A 347 -26.82 -4.29 5.18
CA ILE A 347 -26.73 -2.93 5.69
C ILE A 347 -27.75 -2.78 6.81
N THR A 348 -27.28 -2.40 7.99
CA THR A 348 -28.16 -2.08 9.11
C THR A 348 -28.90 -0.76 8.84
N LEU A 349 -30.22 -0.84 8.72
CA LEU A 349 -31.13 0.29 8.66
C LEU A 349 -31.76 0.54 10.02
N TYR A 350 -31.88 1.82 10.39
CA TYR A 350 -32.72 2.24 11.51
C TYR A 350 -34.14 2.49 11.02
N VAL A 351 -35.12 1.93 11.75
CA VAL A 351 -36.53 2.12 11.42
C VAL A 351 -36.97 3.51 11.86
N THR A 352 -37.36 4.31 10.87
CA THR A 352 -37.83 5.69 11.01
C THR A 352 -39.23 5.80 10.42
N PRO A 353 -39.98 6.89 10.71
CA PRO A 353 -41.29 7.10 10.12
C PRO A 353 -41.27 7.14 8.58
N ARG A 354 -40.14 7.51 7.96
CA ARG A 354 -40.02 7.65 6.50
C ARG A 354 -39.80 6.33 5.77
N ASN A 355 -39.11 5.37 6.37
CA ASN A 355 -38.72 4.12 5.72
C ASN A 355 -39.44 2.88 6.28
N ILE A 356 -40.32 3.03 7.28
CA ILE A 356 -40.99 1.89 7.93
C ILE A 356 -41.72 0.98 6.95
N ASN A 357 -42.41 1.53 5.95
CA ASN A 357 -43.15 0.75 4.96
C ASN A 357 -42.21 -0.10 4.09
N GLU A 358 -41.08 0.48 3.66
CA GLU A 358 -40.06 -0.25 2.90
C GLU A 358 -39.40 -1.34 3.75
N VAL A 359 -39.10 -1.04 5.01
CA VAL A 359 -38.47 -2.00 5.93
C VAL A 359 -39.40 -3.18 6.21
N LYS A 360 -40.69 -2.93 6.47
CA LYS A 360 -41.68 -4.00 6.65
C LYS A 360 -41.74 -4.92 5.43
N GLU A 361 -41.66 -4.35 4.23
CA GLU A 361 -41.63 -5.12 3.00
C GLU A 361 -40.35 -5.96 2.86
N TYR A 362 -39.17 -5.44 3.20
CA TYR A 362 -37.93 -6.21 3.21
C TYR A 362 -37.97 -7.38 4.20
N VAL A 363 -38.52 -7.16 5.40
CA VAL A 363 -38.67 -8.22 6.41
C VAL A 363 -39.68 -9.27 5.96
N ARG A 364 -40.78 -8.85 5.31
CA ARG A 364 -41.81 -9.76 4.78
C ARG A 364 -41.26 -10.66 3.67
N ARG A 365 -40.41 -10.12 2.78
CA ARG A 365 -39.75 -10.87 1.71
C ARG A 365 -38.76 -11.93 2.21
N GLY A 366 -38.25 -11.76 3.43
CA GLY A 366 -37.30 -12.67 4.06
C GLY A 366 -35.92 -12.64 3.40
N PRO A 367 -35.06 -13.64 3.67
CA PRO A 367 -33.70 -13.71 3.13
C PRO A 367 -33.65 -14.21 1.66
N ASP A 368 -34.68 -14.90 1.17
CA ASP A 368 -34.61 -15.55 -0.16
C ASP A 368 -35.04 -14.63 -1.30
N ASN A 369 -35.99 -13.73 -1.07
CA ASN A 369 -36.50 -12.82 -2.09
C ASN A 369 -35.81 -11.45 -2.03
N HIS A 370 -34.89 -11.21 -2.97
CA HIS A 370 -34.13 -9.98 -3.04
C HIS A 370 -34.93 -8.83 -3.69
N PRO A 371 -34.86 -7.59 -3.18
CA PRO A 371 -34.21 -7.18 -1.94
C PRO A 371 -35.04 -7.57 -0.70
N GLY A 372 -34.40 -8.26 0.25
CA GLY A 372 -34.99 -8.77 1.49
C GLY A 372 -34.18 -8.40 2.75
N ALA A 373 -34.36 -9.14 3.85
CA ALA A 373 -33.64 -8.90 5.11
C ALA A 373 -33.29 -10.21 5.86
N ASN A 374 -32.13 -10.20 6.53
CA ASN A 374 -31.59 -11.42 7.17
C ASN A 374 -31.76 -11.40 8.69
N TYR A 375 -31.66 -10.23 9.34
CA TYR A 375 -31.76 -10.10 10.79
C TYR A 375 -32.53 -8.86 11.21
N ILE A 376 -33.15 -8.94 12.40
CA ILE A 376 -33.76 -7.82 13.11
C ILE A 376 -33.08 -7.69 14.48
N VAL A 377 -32.81 -6.46 14.90
CA VAL A 377 -32.34 -6.14 16.25
C VAL A 377 -33.38 -5.25 16.90
N ARG A 378 -34.00 -5.76 17.96
CA ARG A 378 -34.99 -5.02 18.74
C ARG A 378 -34.33 -3.93 19.58
N ALA A 379 -35.14 -3.05 20.16
CA ALA A 379 -34.67 -1.99 21.05
C ALA A 379 -33.96 -2.52 22.33
N ASP A 380 -34.27 -3.75 22.76
CA ASP A 380 -33.61 -4.46 23.87
C ASP A 380 -32.21 -5.00 23.51
N GLY A 381 -31.79 -4.88 22.25
CA GLY A 381 -30.52 -5.40 21.74
C GLY A 381 -30.56 -6.88 21.33
N ARG A 382 -31.71 -7.55 21.43
CA ARG A 382 -31.84 -8.95 21.03
C ARG A 382 -31.87 -9.05 19.50
N ARG A 383 -30.93 -9.83 18.95
CA ARG A 383 -30.85 -10.13 17.52
C ARG A 383 -31.67 -11.37 17.19
N LEU A 384 -32.63 -11.23 16.28
CA LEU A 384 -33.47 -12.30 15.76
C LEU A 384 -33.13 -12.55 14.29
N ARG A 385 -33.08 -13.82 13.89
CA ARG A 385 -32.89 -14.21 12.49
C ARG A 385 -34.25 -14.28 11.80
N ILE A 386 -34.32 -13.68 10.61
CA ILE A 386 -35.52 -13.73 9.76
C ILE A 386 -35.44 -15.03 8.94
N THR A 387 -36.58 -15.71 8.83
CA THR A 387 -36.81 -16.95 8.08
C THR A 387 -38.17 -16.84 7.40
N ASP A 388 -38.45 -17.68 6.41
CA ASP A 388 -39.70 -17.56 5.63
C ASP A 388 -40.96 -17.78 6.48
N LYS A 389 -40.84 -18.54 7.57
CA LYS A 389 -41.96 -18.82 8.49
C LYS A 389 -42.29 -17.64 9.40
N ASN A 390 -41.29 -16.85 9.81
CA ASN A 390 -41.47 -15.78 10.79
C ASN A 390 -41.43 -14.37 10.18
N GLY A 391 -41.07 -14.23 8.90
CA GLY A 391 -40.91 -12.94 8.23
C GLY A 391 -42.18 -12.08 8.23
N ALA A 392 -43.34 -12.67 7.92
CA ALA A 392 -44.60 -11.94 7.90
C ALA A 392 -45.01 -11.42 9.30
N GLU A 393 -44.96 -12.28 10.32
CA GLU A 393 -45.26 -11.90 11.70
C GLU A 393 -44.29 -10.84 12.23
N LEU A 394 -43.00 -11.00 11.96
CA LEU A 394 -41.97 -10.04 12.38
C LEU A 394 -42.13 -8.68 11.67
N ALA A 395 -42.57 -8.66 10.41
CA ALA A 395 -42.82 -7.43 9.67
C ALA A 395 -43.92 -6.59 10.32
N ASP A 396 -44.98 -7.22 10.81
CA ASP A 396 -46.08 -6.51 11.47
C ASP A 396 -45.65 -5.93 12.83
N LEU A 397 -44.76 -6.63 13.53
CA LEU A 397 -44.18 -6.23 14.82
C LEU A 397 -43.08 -5.16 14.72
N VAL A 398 -42.63 -4.76 13.53
CA VAL A 398 -41.57 -3.76 13.40
C VAL A 398 -42.04 -2.41 13.93
N GLU A 399 -41.32 -1.89 14.91
CA GLU A 399 -41.55 -0.59 15.54
C GLU A 399 -40.42 0.41 15.24
N LEU A 400 -40.69 1.69 15.53
CA LEU A 400 -39.71 2.76 15.41
C LEU A 400 -38.52 2.53 16.36
N GLY A 401 -37.31 2.76 15.85
CA GLY A 401 -36.07 2.58 16.62
C GLY A 401 -35.50 1.16 16.62
N TRP A 402 -36.19 0.17 16.04
CA TRP A 402 -35.60 -1.13 15.74
C TRP A 402 -34.55 -0.99 14.63
N LYS A 403 -33.64 -1.98 14.54
CA LYS A 403 -32.67 -2.07 13.45
C LYS A 403 -32.93 -3.30 12.60
N VAL A 404 -32.85 -3.15 11.28
CA VAL A 404 -33.04 -4.23 10.33
C VAL A 404 -31.81 -4.35 9.45
N ASP A 405 -31.20 -5.53 9.45
CA ASP A 405 -30.08 -5.86 8.55
C ASP A 405 -30.68 -6.30 7.21
N ARG A 406 -30.93 -5.31 6.33
CA ARG A 406 -31.42 -5.56 4.98
C ARG A 406 -30.30 -5.99 4.05
N GLN A 407 -30.64 -6.74 3.02
CA GLN A 407 -29.73 -7.06 1.93
C GLN A 407 -29.34 -5.79 1.17
N MET A 408 -28.19 -5.84 0.51
CA MET A 408 -27.72 -4.78 -0.37
C MET A 408 -28.73 -4.56 -1.52
N LYS A 409 -28.85 -3.35 -2.05
CA LYS A 409 -29.72 -3.02 -3.19
C LYS A 409 -29.02 -2.05 -4.13
N ASP A 410 -29.62 -1.84 -5.30
CA ASP A 410 -29.16 -0.83 -6.26
C ASP A 410 -29.05 0.56 -5.60
N GLY A 411 -27.93 1.26 -5.86
CA GLY A 411 -27.63 2.59 -5.31
C GLY A 411 -26.99 2.59 -3.92
N ASP A 412 -26.73 1.43 -3.32
CA ASP A 412 -25.96 1.36 -2.07
C ASP A 412 -24.48 1.73 -2.29
N ILE A 413 -23.89 2.40 -1.32
CA ILE A 413 -22.49 2.81 -1.37
C ILE A 413 -21.58 1.70 -0.86
N VAL A 414 -20.61 1.32 -1.68
CA VAL A 414 -19.58 0.33 -1.35
C VAL A 414 -18.20 0.88 -1.66
N LEU A 415 -17.20 0.43 -0.90
CA LEU A 415 -15.79 0.73 -1.19
C LEU A 415 -15.22 -0.40 -2.04
N PHE A 416 -14.76 -0.06 -3.25
CA PHE A 416 -14.17 -1.01 -4.18
C PHE A 416 -12.66 -0.79 -4.25
N ASN A 417 -11.91 -1.88 -4.13
CA ASN A 417 -10.46 -1.86 -3.93
C ASN A 417 -9.74 -2.92 -4.77
N ARG A 418 -8.64 -2.52 -5.41
CA ARG A 418 -7.65 -3.45 -5.97
C ARG A 418 -6.36 -3.42 -5.16
N GLN A 419 -5.80 -4.59 -4.91
CA GLN A 419 -4.50 -4.77 -4.28
C GLN A 419 -3.45 -5.11 -5.36
N PRO A 420 -2.22 -4.57 -5.28
CA PRO A 420 -1.70 -3.67 -4.25
C PRO A 420 -2.26 -2.24 -4.37
N SER A 421 -2.54 -1.59 -3.23
CA SER A 421 -3.02 -0.22 -3.20
C SER A 421 -1.85 0.77 -3.21
N LEU A 422 -1.50 1.25 -4.39
CA LEU A 422 -0.32 2.11 -4.62
C LEU A 422 -0.60 3.58 -4.29
N HIS A 423 -1.83 4.04 -4.48
CA HIS A 423 -2.26 5.40 -4.22
C HIS A 423 -3.70 5.40 -3.71
N ARG A 424 -4.18 6.54 -3.19
CA ARG A 424 -5.53 6.63 -2.60
C ARG A 424 -6.65 6.19 -3.56
N MET A 425 -6.48 6.44 -4.85
CA MET A 425 -7.46 6.07 -5.89
C MET A 425 -7.60 4.55 -6.10
N SER A 426 -6.70 3.73 -5.52
CA SER A 426 -6.85 2.26 -5.56
C SER A 426 -7.98 1.77 -4.64
N ILE A 427 -8.60 2.66 -3.87
CA ILE A 427 -9.87 2.44 -3.15
C ILE A 427 -10.79 3.63 -3.40
N MET A 428 -11.96 3.39 -3.98
CA MET A 428 -12.97 4.43 -4.26
C MET A 428 -14.35 3.92 -3.91
N ALA A 429 -15.28 4.84 -3.68
CA ALA A 429 -16.67 4.53 -3.45
C ALA A 429 -17.42 4.40 -4.78
N HIS A 430 -18.18 3.32 -4.91
CA HIS A 430 -19.06 3.00 -6.04
C HIS A 430 -20.49 2.80 -5.56
N GLU A 431 -21.43 2.98 -6.47
CA GLU A 431 -22.83 2.66 -6.28
C GLU A 431 -23.11 1.23 -6.76
N VAL A 432 -23.82 0.46 -5.98
CA VAL A 432 -24.09 -0.95 -6.31
C VAL A 432 -25.11 -1.04 -7.43
N LYS A 433 -24.84 -1.93 -8.38
CA LYS A 433 -25.82 -2.45 -9.34
C LYS A 433 -25.92 -3.97 -9.22
N VAL A 434 -27.02 -4.50 -8.71
CA VAL A 434 -27.16 -5.94 -8.48
C VAL A 434 -27.46 -6.67 -9.79
N LEU A 435 -26.63 -7.67 -10.13
CA LEU A 435 -26.73 -8.42 -11.37
C LEU A 435 -26.75 -9.94 -11.11
N PRO A 436 -27.44 -10.75 -11.96
CA PRO A 436 -27.62 -12.19 -11.76
C PRO A 436 -26.39 -13.02 -12.17
N HIS A 437 -25.18 -12.51 -11.94
CA HIS A 437 -23.91 -13.13 -12.33
C HIS A 437 -23.03 -13.41 -11.10
N LYS A 438 -21.77 -13.80 -11.32
CA LYS A 438 -20.81 -14.22 -10.27
C LYS A 438 -19.54 -13.36 -10.17
N THR A 439 -19.35 -12.43 -11.09
CA THR A 439 -18.19 -11.53 -11.15
C THR A 439 -18.59 -10.12 -10.73
N PHE A 440 -17.62 -9.34 -10.25
CA PHE A 440 -17.81 -7.89 -10.18
C PHE A 440 -17.73 -7.32 -11.60
N ARG A 441 -18.61 -6.39 -11.94
CA ARG A 441 -18.54 -5.68 -13.23
C ARG A 441 -18.05 -4.27 -13.05
N LEU A 442 -17.10 -3.88 -13.89
CA LEU A 442 -16.47 -2.57 -13.85
C LEU A 442 -16.51 -1.94 -15.25
N ASN A 443 -16.79 -0.64 -15.29
CA ASN A 443 -16.65 0.14 -16.52
C ASN A 443 -15.16 0.21 -16.94
N PRO A 444 -14.78 -0.16 -18.18
CA PRO A 444 -13.38 -0.16 -18.62
C PRO A 444 -12.67 1.19 -18.50
N ALA A 445 -13.38 2.33 -18.59
CA ALA A 445 -12.79 3.66 -18.43
C ALA A 445 -12.22 3.90 -17.01
N VAL A 446 -12.66 3.09 -16.04
CA VAL A 446 -12.27 3.15 -14.61
C VAL A 446 -11.15 2.16 -14.28
N CYS A 447 -10.69 1.35 -15.22
CA CYS A 447 -9.55 0.45 -14.99
C CYS A 447 -8.23 1.17 -14.62
N PRO A 448 -7.87 2.32 -15.23
CA PRO A 448 -6.60 3.00 -14.95
C PRO A 448 -6.33 3.34 -13.47
N PRO A 449 -7.26 3.93 -12.69
CA PRO A 449 -7.03 4.20 -11.26
C PRO A 449 -6.87 2.93 -10.42
N TYR A 450 -7.41 1.79 -10.84
CA TYR A 450 -7.17 0.51 -10.15
C TYR A 450 -5.94 -0.23 -10.69
N ASN A 451 -5.39 0.22 -11.82
CA ASN A 451 -4.43 -0.51 -12.64
C ASN A 451 -4.91 -1.94 -12.93
N ALA A 452 -6.22 -2.11 -13.14
CA ALA A 452 -6.89 -3.40 -13.24
C ALA A 452 -6.97 -3.87 -14.70
N ASP A 453 -6.80 -5.16 -14.91
CA ASP A 453 -7.03 -5.83 -16.19
C ASP A 453 -8.09 -6.93 -16.03
N PHE A 454 -8.34 -7.70 -17.09
CA PHE A 454 -9.40 -8.71 -17.13
C PHE A 454 -8.86 -10.11 -17.47
N ASP A 455 -7.61 -10.41 -17.11
CA ASP A 455 -6.98 -11.71 -17.38
C ASP A 455 -7.20 -12.76 -16.26
N GLY A 456 -7.94 -12.37 -15.21
CA GLY A 456 -8.16 -13.17 -14.00
C GLY A 456 -8.08 -12.36 -12.71
N ASP A 457 -7.80 -11.06 -12.82
CA ASP A 457 -7.76 -10.11 -11.71
C ASP A 457 -8.98 -10.18 -10.77
N GLU A 458 -8.70 -10.18 -9.47
CA GLU A 458 -9.70 -10.17 -8.40
C GLU A 458 -9.67 -8.84 -7.64
N MET A 459 -10.85 -8.31 -7.34
CA MET A 459 -11.00 -7.10 -6.54
C MET A 459 -11.81 -7.34 -5.27
N ASN A 460 -11.60 -6.47 -4.28
CA ASN A 460 -12.26 -6.50 -2.99
C ASN A 460 -13.37 -5.45 -2.94
N MET A 461 -14.47 -5.80 -2.29
CA MET A 461 -15.57 -4.89 -1.98
C MET A 461 -15.78 -4.86 -0.47
N HIS A 462 -15.97 -3.68 0.10
CA HIS A 462 -16.28 -3.48 1.51
C HIS A 462 -17.56 -2.65 1.66
N VAL A 463 -18.41 -3.01 2.62
CA VAL A 463 -19.72 -2.36 2.82
C VAL A 463 -19.70 -1.57 4.14
N PRO A 464 -19.63 -0.23 4.09
CA PRO A 464 -19.67 0.60 5.28
C PRO A 464 -21.03 0.48 6.01
N GLN A 465 -20.97 0.20 7.32
CA GLN A 465 -22.17 -0.11 8.11
C GLN A 465 -22.82 1.10 8.77
N THR A 466 -22.03 2.05 9.28
CA THR A 466 -22.54 3.26 9.92
C THR A 466 -22.97 4.29 8.87
N GLU A 467 -24.00 5.09 9.19
CA GLU A 467 -24.46 6.16 8.29
C GLU A 467 -23.36 7.19 8.02
N ASP A 468 -22.61 7.59 9.06
CA ASP A 468 -21.51 8.54 8.93
C ASP A 468 -20.45 8.07 7.93
N ALA A 469 -20.06 6.78 8.01
CA ALA A 469 -19.05 6.23 7.10
C ALA A 469 -19.56 6.10 5.66
N ARG A 470 -20.85 5.78 5.47
CA ARG A 470 -21.47 5.78 4.13
C ARG A 470 -21.56 7.18 3.55
N ALA A 471 -21.95 8.16 4.35
CA ALA A 471 -22.03 9.56 3.93
C ALA A 471 -20.64 10.10 3.57
N GLU A 472 -19.64 9.85 4.40
CA GLU A 472 -18.24 10.23 4.14
C GLU A 472 -17.72 9.60 2.85
N ALA A 473 -17.92 8.29 2.67
CA ALA A 473 -17.52 7.58 1.45
C ALA A 473 -18.23 8.15 0.21
N LYS A 474 -19.53 8.43 0.30
CA LYS A 474 -20.32 8.99 -0.81
C LYS A 474 -19.89 10.39 -1.23
N ILE A 475 -19.45 11.22 -0.28
CA ILE A 475 -19.10 12.62 -0.55
C ILE A 475 -17.64 12.74 -0.96
N LEU A 476 -16.72 12.07 -0.26
CA LEU A 476 -15.27 12.29 -0.43
C LEU A 476 -14.61 11.26 -1.35
N MET A 477 -15.08 10.01 -1.31
CA MET A 477 -14.43 8.89 -2.00
C MET A 477 -15.12 8.48 -3.28
N ASN A 478 -16.24 9.11 -3.64
CA ASN A 478 -16.98 8.80 -4.85
C ASN A 478 -16.10 9.02 -6.08
N ILE A 479 -16.19 8.10 -7.03
CA ILE A 479 -15.40 8.18 -8.26
C ILE A 479 -15.65 9.46 -9.04
N ARG A 480 -16.88 10.00 -8.97
CA ARG A 480 -17.26 11.24 -9.66
C ARG A 480 -16.33 12.38 -9.23
N GLU A 481 -16.06 12.51 -7.94
CA GLU A 481 -15.18 13.55 -7.38
C GLU A 481 -13.68 13.24 -7.50
N ASN A 482 -13.32 12.06 -8.03
CA ASN A 482 -11.96 11.57 -8.13
C ASN A 482 -11.58 11.24 -9.58
N ILE A 483 -12.00 12.05 -10.57
CA ILE A 483 -11.56 11.89 -11.96
C ILE A 483 -10.12 12.40 -12.15
N ILE A 484 -9.72 13.43 -11.40
CA ILE A 484 -8.40 14.06 -11.49
C ILE A 484 -7.40 13.41 -10.52
N SER A 485 -6.20 13.11 -11.00
CA SER A 485 -5.12 12.53 -10.21
C SER A 485 -4.45 13.58 -9.31
N PRO A 486 -4.31 13.31 -8.00
CA PRO A 486 -3.56 14.19 -7.09
C PRO A 486 -2.07 14.27 -7.38
N ARG A 487 -1.52 13.38 -8.22
CA ARG A 487 -0.09 13.35 -8.54
C ARG A 487 0.30 14.47 -9.52
N PHE A 488 -0.55 14.78 -10.49
CA PHE A 488 -0.21 15.65 -11.62
C PHE A 488 -1.34 16.57 -12.10
N GLY A 489 -2.50 16.59 -11.44
CA GLY A 489 -3.56 17.56 -11.75
C GLY A 489 -4.26 17.37 -13.10
N GLY A 490 -4.30 16.13 -13.61
CA GLY A 490 -5.02 15.78 -14.85
C GLY A 490 -5.88 14.52 -14.70
N PRO A 491 -6.77 14.25 -15.67
CA PRO A 491 -7.75 13.16 -15.59
C PRO A 491 -7.06 11.79 -15.69
N ILE A 492 -7.29 10.92 -14.70
CA ILE A 492 -6.80 9.53 -14.73
C ILE A 492 -7.85 8.56 -15.31
N ILE A 493 -9.13 8.92 -15.23
CA ILE A 493 -10.24 8.17 -15.82
C ILE A 493 -10.48 8.70 -17.22
N GLY A 494 -10.67 7.80 -18.19
CA GLY A 494 -10.88 8.14 -19.59
C GLY A 494 -10.99 6.92 -20.47
N GLY A 495 -11.18 7.15 -21.77
CA GLY A 495 -11.22 6.08 -22.76
C GLY A 495 -9.90 5.30 -22.81
N ILE A 496 -10.00 4.00 -23.03
CA ILE A 496 -8.88 3.08 -23.26
C ILE A 496 -9.12 2.29 -24.55
N HIS A 497 -8.04 1.95 -25.26
CA HIS A 497 -8.03 1.02 -26.40
C HIS A 497 -9.20 1.24 -27.39
N ASP A 498 -10.20 0.36 -27.42
CA ASP A 498 -11.37 0.41 -28.29
C ASP A 498 -12.14 1.74 -28.20
N HIS A 499 -12.15 2.38 -27.04
CA HIS A 499 -12.77 3.69 -26.89
C HIS A 499 -12.08 4.74 -27.77
N ILE A 500 -10.75 4.67 -27.87
CA ILE A 500 -9.93 5.56 -28.67
C ILE A 500 -10.09 5.21 -30.15
N SER A 501 -9.90 3.94 -30.52
CA SER A 501 -10.03 3.49 -31.91
C SER A 501 -11.42 3.77 -32.49
N GLY A 502 -12.48 3.50 -31.73
CA GLY A 502 -13.85 3.72 -32.17
C GLY A 502 -14.20 5.17 -32.44
N LEU A 503 -13.73 6.09 -31.58
CA LEU A 503 -13.94 7.53 -31.78
C LEU A 503 -13.06 8.08 -32.90
N PHE A 504 -11.83 7.59 -33.02
CA PHE A 504 -10.94 7.95 -34.09
C PHE A 504 -11.53 7.54 -35.44
N LEU A 505 -11.98 6.29 -35.60
CA LEU A 505 -12.63 5.82 -36.83
C LEU A 505 -13.90 6.61 -37.13
N LEU A 506 -14.71 6.90 -36.11
CA LEU A 506 -15.94 7.67 -36.29
C LEU A 506 -15.67 9.10 -36.77
N THR A 507 -14.65 9.77 -36.22
CA THR A 507 -14.41 11.21 -36.47
C THR A 507 -13.46 11.51 -37.61
N ASN A 508 -12.52 10.60 -37.91
CA ASN A 508 -11.59 10.71 -39.02
C ASN A 508 -12.19 10.17 -40.34
N SER A 509 -13.16 9.25 -40.27
CA SER A 509 -13.77 8.70 -41.47
C SER A 509 -14.58 9.76 -42.25
N LYS A 510 -14.55 9.62 -43.58
CA LYS A 510 -15.40 10.38 -44.52
C LYS A 510 -16.74 9.68 -44.79
N ASP A 511 -17.05 8.62 -44.05
CA ASP A 511 -18.28 7.85 -44.22
C ASP A 511 -19.51 8.69 -43.92
N LYS A 512 -20.50 8.55 -44.81
CA LYS A 512 -21.82 9.17 -44.66
C LYS A 512 -22.69 8.26 -43.81
N ILE A 513 -23.22 8.78 -42.72
CA ILE A 513 -24.05 8.05 -41.76
C ILE A 513 -25.52 8.33 -42.10
N ASN A 514 -26.30 7.27 -42.34
CA ASN A 514 -27.73 7.41 -42.59
C ASN A 514 -28.48 7.75 -41.28
N LYS A 515 -29.78 8.08 -41.37
CA LYS A 515 -30.58 8.45 -40.18
C LYS A 515 -30.68 7.32 -39.15
N ASP A 516 -30.90 6.09 -39.60
CA ASP A 516 -31.16 4.94 -38.72
C ASP A 516 -29.87 4.56 -37.96
N ASP A 517 -28.73 4.53 -38.64
CA ASP A 517 -27.40 4.35 -38.06
C ASP A 517 -27.07 5.46 -37.06
N ALA A 518 -27.39 6.72 -37.38
CA ALA A 518 -27.13 7.85 -36.50
C ALA A 518 -27.94 7.75 -35.19
N LEU A 519 -29.22 7.33 -35.29
CA LEU A 519 -30.06 7.06 -34.13
C LEU A 519 -29.54 5.86 -33.33
N GLU A 520 -29.10 4.79 -34.01
CA GLU A 520 -28.54 3.62 -33.33
C GLU A 520 -27.27 3.96 -32.54
N LEU A 521 -26.36 4.74 -33.12
CA LEU A 521 -25.15 5.23 -32.45
C LEU A 521 -25.50 5.98 -31.16
N LEU A 522 -26.52 6.85 -31.19
CA LEU A 522 -26.94 7.67 -30.05
C LEU A 522 -27.95 7.00 -29.11
N ALA A 523 -28.51 5.82 -29.44
CA ALA A 523 -29.61 5.20 -28.69
C ALA A 523 -29.39 4.92 -27.19
N LYS A 524 -28.15 4.92 -26.69
CA LYS A 524 -27.78 4.72 -25.27
C LYS A 524 -27.36 6.01 -24.57
N SER A 525 -27.31 7.11 -25.32
CA SER A 525 -27.16 8.45 -24.78
C SER A 525 -28.54 9.06 -24.58
N GLU A 526 -28.63 10.08 -23.72
CA GLU A 526 -29.88 10.79 -23.44
C GLU A 526 -30.25 11.81 -24.55
N ILE A 527 -29.84 11.55 -25.79
CA ILE A 527 -29.94 12.46 -26.92
C ILE A 527 -31.09 11.98 -27.82
N TRP A 528 -32.13 12.79 -27.94
CA TRP A 528 -33.38 12.44 -28.62
C TRP A 528 -33.57 13.16 -29.96
N GLU A 529 -32.73 14.14 -30.27
CA GLU A 529 -32.80 14.96 -31.47
C GLU A 529 -31.49 14.88 -32.24
N LEU A 530 -31.58 14.75 -33.57
CA LEU A 530 -30.42 14.81 -34.47
C LEU A 530 -30.25 16.25 -34.98
N PRO A 531 -29.00 16.70 -35.20
CA PRO A 531 -28.74 17.99 -35.81
C PRO A 531 -29.20 18.02 -37.27
N GLU A 532 -29.19 19.20 -37.89
CA GLU A 532 -29.44 19.30 -39.33
C GLU A 532 -28.45 18.41 -40.12
N PRO A 533 -28.94 17.68 -41.16
CA PRO A 533 -28.11 16.76 -41.91
C PRO A 533 -26.99 17.51 -42.64
N ALA A 534 -25.77 16.93 -42.65
CA ALA A 534 -24.62 17.48 -43.38
C ALA A 534 -24.87 17.59 -44.90
N GLY A 535 -25.78 16.77 -45.43
CA GLY A 535 -26.20 16.85 -46.83
C GLY A 535 -27.26 15.81 -47.19
N LYS A 536 -27.51 15.67 -48.49
CA LYS A 536 -28.38 14.62 -49.04
C LYS A 536 -27.61 13.79 -50.06
N GLU A 537 -27.68 12.47 -49.93
CA GLU A 537 -27.14 11.52 -50.90
C GLU A 537 -28.29 10.68 -51.46
N ASN A 538 -28.43 10.63 -52.79
CA ASN A 538 -29.52 9.94 -53.46
C ASN A 538 -30.92 10.30 -52.92
N GLY A 539 -31.11 11.57 -52.53
CA GLY A 539 -32.37 12.09 -51.97
C GLY A 539 -32.59 11.82 -50.48
N LYS A 540 -31.72 11.03 -49.82
CA LYS A 540 -31.80 10.73 -48.37
C LYS A 540 -30.83 11.61 -47.58
N PRO A 541 -31.23 12.13 -46.41
CA PRO A 541 -30.33 12.92 -45.55
C PRO A 541 -29.22 12.04 -44.95
N TYR A 542 -28.01 12.60 -44.82
CA TYR A 542 -26.88 11.96 -44.15
C TYR A 542 -26.22 12.89 -43.13
N TRP A 543 -25.51 12.28 -42.18
CA TRP A 543 -24.73 12.93 -41.13
C TRP A 543 -23.27 12.49 -41.18
N ASN A 544 -22.38 13.31 -40.61
CA ASN A 544 -20.96 12.98 -40.48
C ASN A 544 -20.64 12.57 -39.04
N GLY A 545 -19.62 11.73 -38.83
CA GLY A 545 -19.24 11.29 -37.48
C GLY A 545 -18.84 12.43 -36.53
N LYS A 546 -18.25 13.52 -37.06
CA LYS A 546 -18.01 14.75 -36.30
C LYS A 546 -19.30 15.39 -35.76
N GLN A 547 -20.39 15.39 -36.53
CA GLN A 547 -21.69 15.90 -36.08
C GLN A 547 -22.30 15.01 -35.00
N ILE A 548 -22.15 13.69 -35.12
CA ILE A 548 -22.62 12.73 -34.12
C ILE A 548 -21.85 12.91 -32.81
N PHE A 549 -20.52 13.00 -32.86
CA PHE A 549 -19.70 13.28 -31.68
C PHE A 549 -20.01 14.64 -31.05
N SER A 550 -20.36 15.65 -31.85
CA SER A 550 -20.74 16.96 -31.32
C SER A 550 -21.99 16.92 -30.44
N GLN A 551 -22.85 15.90 -30.58
CA GLN A 551 -24.07 15.80 -29.76
C GLN A 551 -23.80 15.46 -28.29
N ILE A 552 -22.66 14.83 -27.99
CA ILE A 552 -22.28 14.49 -26.61
C ILE A 552 -21.50 15.61 -25.91
N LEU A 553 -21.10 16.66 -26.65
CA LEU A 553 -20.39 17.80 -26.09
C LEU A 553 -21.37 18.84 -25.53
N PRO A 554 -21.06 19.48 -24.39
CA PRO A 554 -21.89 20.57 -23.89
C PRO A 554 -21.73 21.82 -24.75
N LYS A 555 -22.84 22.57 -24.88
CA LYS A 555 -22.84 23.91 -25.48
C LYS A 555 -21.92 24.83 -24.68
N GLY A 556 -21.22 25.75 -25.35
CA GLY A 556 -20.24 26.66 -24.77
C GLY A 556 -18.81 26.11 -24.71
N LEU A 557 -18.58 24.83 -25.03
CA LEU A 557 -17.24 24.24 -25.02
C LEU A 557 -16.41 24.76 -26.20
N ASN A 558 -15.29 25.40 -25.90
CA ASN A 558 -14.34 25.90 -26.90
C ASN A 558 -12.93 25.36 -26.62
N LEU A 559 -12.36 24.63 -27.59
CA LEU A 559 -11.07 23.94 -27.43
C LEU A 559 -10.32 23.86 -28.76
N GLU A 560 -9.02 24.11 -28.72
CA GLU A 560 -8.10 23.98 -29.85
C GLU A 560 -6.82 23.27 -29.39
N PHE A 561 -6.49 22.12 -30.00
CA PHE A 561 -5.28 21.38 -29.67
C PHE A 561 -4.83 20.44 -30.81
N LYS A 562 -3.56 20.06 -30.79
CA LYS A 562 -3.00 19.05 -31.69
C LYS A 562 -3.34 17.65 -31.21
N ALA A 563 -3.94 16.82 -32.06
CA ALA A 563 -4.18 15.40 -31.85
C ALA A 563 -2.86 14.59 -31.78
N GLU A 564 -2.92 13.36 -31.31
CA GLU A 564 -1.80 12.41 -31.26
C GLU A 564 -1.34 11.98 -32.67
N ILE A 565 -2.27 11.89 -33.64
CA ILE A 565 -1.94 11.57 -35.05
C ILE A 565 -1.04 12.62 -35.74
N CYS A 566 -0.82 13.77 -35.11
CA CYS A 566 0.01 14.83 -35.67
C CYS A 566 1.48 14.36 -35.89
N GLU A 567 1.90 14.28 -37.15
CA GLU A 567 3.24 13.81 -37.54
C GLU A 567 4.38 14.82 -37.29
N GLN A 568 4.10 15.93 -36.58
CA GLN A 568 5.08 16.97 -36.25
C GLN A 568 5.89 17.47 -37.46
N CYS A 569 5.20 17.73 -38.57
CA CYS A 569 5.82 18.20 -39.81
C CYS A 569 6.62 19.50 -39.59
N ASP A 570 7.74 19.64 -40.30
CA ASP A 570 8.63 20.82 -40.23
C ASP A 570 7.89 22.15 -40.42
N ASN A 571 6.89 22.16 -41.32
CA ASN A 571 5.97 23.29 -41.53
C ASN A 571 4.54 22.90 -41.16
N CYS A 572 4.06 23.39 -40.01
CA CYS A 572 2.72 23.10 -39.50
C CYS A 572 1.67 24.05 -40.12
N LYS A 573 0.72 23.50 -40.90
CA LYS A 573 -0.43 24.25 -41.45
C LYS A 573 -1.55 24.53 -40.44
N GLY A 574 -1.37 24.16 -39.17
CA GLY A 574 -2.34 24.40 -38.09
C GLY A 574 -3.73 23.82 -38.41
N VAL A 575 -4.73 24.70 -38.43
CA VAL A 575 -6.15 24.39 -38.65
C VAL A 575 -6.43 23.83 -40.06
N ASP A 576 -5.55 24.05 -41.03
CA ASP A 576 -5.66 23.52 -42.40
C ASP A 576 -4.76 22.30 -42.63
N CYS A 577 -4.53 21.52 -41.56
CA CYS A 577 -3.79 20.27 -41.64
C CYS A 577 -4.49 19.25 -42.55
N GLU A 578 -3.77 18.75 -43.55
CA GLU A 578 -4.27 17.76 -44.51
C GLU A 578 -4.55 16.39 -43.87
N HIS A 579 -3.95 16.12 -42.71
CA HIS A 579 -4.12 14.88 -41.93
C HIS A 579 -5.21 14.98 -40.86
N ASP A 580 -5.98 16.08 -40.83
CA ASP A 580 -7.05 16.31 -39.84
C ASP A 580 -6.58 16.11 -38.38
N ALA A 581 -5.33 16.53 -38.11
CA ALA A 581 -4.65 16.33 -36.82
C ALA A 581 -4.81 17.53 -35.87
N TYR A 582 -5.56 18.56 -36.25
CA TYR A 582 -5.79 19.76 -35.44
C TYR A 582 -7.25 19.83 -35.02
N VAL A 583 -7.52 19.58 -33.74
CA VAL A 583 -8.87 19.52 -33.17
C VAL A 583 -9.35 20.93 -32.86
N VAL A 584 -10.50 21.29 -33.43
CA VAL A 584 -11.18 22.58 -33.20
C VAL A 584 -12.62 22.29 -32.80
N ILE A 585 -12.95 22.62 -31.56
CA ILE A 585 -14.30 22.58 -31.01
C ILE A 585 -14.73 24.01 -30.71
N LYS A 586 -15.87 24.43 -31.26
CA LYS A 586 -16.47 25.74 -30.98
C LYS A 586 -17.92 25.57 -30.57
N ASP A 587 -18.28 26.17 -29.44
CA ASP A 587 -19.62 26.10 -28.86
C ASP A 587 -20.22 24.67 -28.80
N GLY A 588 -19.39 23.67 -28.50
CA GLY A 588 -19.80 22.26 -28.47
C GLY A 588 -19.88 21.55 -29.83
N VAL A 589 -19.47 22.21 -30.92
CA VAL A 589 -19.42 21.61 -32.27
C VAL A 589 -17.98 21.30 -32.67
N LEU A 590 -17.70 20.04 -33.02
CA LEU A 590 -16.43 19.59 -33.58
C LEU A 590 -16.36 19.97 -35.07
N GLU A 591 -15.69 21.09 -35.37
CA GLU A 591 -15.54 21.60 -36.73
C GLU A 591 -14.48 20.82 -37.51
N LYS A 592 -13.31 20.61 -36.90
CA LYS A 592 -12.13 19.98 -37.51
C LYS A 592 -11.40 19.09 -36.52
N GLY A 593 -10.63 18.14 -37.02
CA GLY A 593 -9.78 17.25 -36.26
C GLY A 593 -10.40 15.90 -35.92
N SER A 594 -9.51 14.94 -35.66
CA SER A 594 -9.84 13.58 -35.23
C SER A 594 -9.72 13.42 -33.72
N ILE A 595 -10.62 12.64 -33.12
CA ILE A 595 -10.65 12.36 -31.68
C ILE A 595 -9.84 11.10 -31.38
N ASP A 596 -8.76 11.24 -30.63
CA ASP A 596 -7.81 10.17 -30.29
C ASP A 596 -7.43 10.15 -28.79
N GLU A 597 -6.36 9.44 -28.42
CA GLU A 597 -5.92 9.29 -27.01
C GLU A 597 -5.75 10.65 -26.32
N LYS A 598 -5.28 11.67 -27.03
CA LYS A 598 -5.06 12.98 -26.43
C LYS A 598 -6.36 13.73 -26.15
N ALA A 599 -7.41 13.45 -26.92
CA ALA A 599 -8.71 14.06 -26.71
C ALA A 599 -9.45 13.44 -25.50
N VAL A 600 -9.53 12.11 -25.45
CA VAL A 600 -10.43 11.37 -24.52
C VAL A 600 -9.74 10.29 -23.69
N GLY A 601 -8.46 10.01 -23.95
CA GLY A 601 -7.72 8.94 -23.32
C GLY A 601 -7.40 9.20 -21.84
N ALA A 602 -7.28 8.13 -21.06
CA ALA A 602 -6.81 8.21 -19.69
C ALA A 602 -5.44 8.92 -19.61
N PHE A 603 -5.20 9.70 -18.54
CA PHE A 603 -4.00 10.52 -18.30
C PHE A 603 -3.82 11.75 -19.20
N LYS A 604 -4.16 11.66 -20.49
CA LYS A 604 -3.88 12.70 -21.51
C LYS A 604 -5.09 13.55 -21.90
N SER A 605 -6.31 13.16 -21.52
CA SER A 605 -7.54 13.79 -22.04
C SER A 605 -7.61 15.30 -21.78
N VAL A 606 -7.56 16.06 -22.88
CA VAL A 606 -7.75 17.52 -22.86
C VAL A 606 -9.23 17.89 -22.68
N ILE A 607 -10.15 17.12 -23.29
CA ILE A 607 -11.59 17.41 -23.22
C ILE A 607 -12.11 17.24 -21.80
N ILE A 608 -11.82 16.09 -21.16
CA ILE A 608 -12.28 15.80 -19.78
C ILE A 608 -11.69 16.82 -18.80
N ASP A 609 -10.40 17.17 -18.95
CA ASP A 609 -9.74 18.16 -18.12
C ASP A 609 -10.43 19.54 -18.18
N LYS A 610 -10.78 19.99 -19.40
CA LYS A 610 -11.50 21.25 -19.61
C LYS A 610 -12.91 21.21 -19.02
N LEU A 611 -13.64 20.11 -19.23
CA LEU A 611 -15.00 19.95 -18.73
C LEU A 611 -15.08 20.05 -17.21
N ILE A 612 -14.12 19.44 -16.49
CA ILE A 612 -14.09 19.50 -15.03
C ILE A 612 -13.76 20.91 -14.53
N LYS A 613 -12.83 21.61 -15.21
CA LYS A 613 -12.34 22.92 -14.78
C LYS A 613 -13.30 24.08 -15.08
N GLU A 614 -13.99 24.05 -16.22
CA GLU A 614 -14.85 25.16 -16.66
C GLU A 614 -16.34 24.95 -16.39
N PHE A 615 -16.78 23.69 -16.40
CA PHE A 615 -18.18 23.37 -16.16
C PHE A 615 -18.34 22.79 -14.77
N ASN A 616 -18.55 21.48 -14.67
CA ASN A 616 -18.63 20.78 -13.40
C ASN A 616 -18.32 19.31 -13.60
N THR A 617 -18.07 18.63 -12.49
CA THR A 617 -17.80 17.20 -12.42
C THR A 617 -18.92 16.36 -13.03
N ALA A 618 -20.19 16.74 -12.83
CA ALA A 618 -21.34 15.97 -13.32
C ALA A 618 -21.43 15.91 -14.86
N ILE A 619 -21.15 17.02 -15.54
CA ILE A 619 -21.09 17.09 -17.00
C ILE A 619 -19.93 16.24 -17.52
N ALA A 620 -18.78 16.28 -16.85
CA ALA A 620 -17.65 15.42 -17.21
C ALA A 620 -17.96 13.93 -17.04
N CYS A 621 -18.66 13.54 -15.97
CA CYS A 621 -19.13 12.16 -15.75
C CYS A 621 -20.02 11.70 -16.92
N LYS A 622 -21.03 12.51 -17.24
CA LYS A 622 -21.96 12.22 -18.33
C LYS A 622 -21.24 12.10 -19.67
N PHE A 623 -20.31 13.00 -19.96
CA PHE A 623 -19.49 12.94 -21.16
C PHE A 623 -18.67 11.64 -21.23
N ILE A 624 -18.08 11.18 -20.13
CA ILE A 624 -17.32 9.91 -20.10
C ILE A 624 -18.25 8.73 -20.39
N ASP A 625 -19.41 8.66 -19.74
CA ASP A 625 -20.38 7.58 -19.94
C ASP A 625 -20.92 7.57 -21.39
N ASP A 626 -21.29 8.72 -21.93
CA ASP A 626 -21.77 8.86 -23.31
C ASP A 626 -20.66 8.58 -24.35
N SER A 627 -19.45 9.10 -24.12
CA SER A 627 -18.29 8.90 -25.00
C SER A 627 -17.88 7.43 -25.07
N THR A 628 -17.90 6.72 -23.95
CA THR A 628 -17.54 5.29 -23.90
C THR A 628 -18.59 4.41 -24.58
N ARG A 629 -19.87 4.74 -24.46
CA ARG A 629 -20.95 4.04 -25.18
C ARG A 629 -20.92 4.31 -26.68
N LEU A 630 -20.74 5.57 -27.07
CA LEU A 630 -20.65 5.98 -28.47
C LEU A 630 -19.46 5.33 -29.15
N SER A 631 -18.30 5.29 -28.49
CA SER A 631 -17.08 4.71 -29.06
C SER A 631 -17.24 3.21 -29.39
N ILE A 632 -17.87 2.45 -28.48
CA ILE A 632 -18.05 1.00 -28.67
C ILE A 632 -19.01 0.72 -29.84
N ARG A 633 -20.03 1.55 -30.00
CA ARG A 633 -20.93 1.42 -31.16
C ARG A 633 -20.27 1.89 -32.46
N GLY A 634 -19.45 2.93 -32.38
CA GLY A 634 -18.64 3.42 -33.49
C GLY A 634 -17.74 2.31 -34.03
N ILE A 635 -16.97 1.64 -33.16
CA ILE A 635 -16.08 0.55 -33.58
C ILE A 635 -16.86 -0.68 -34.10
N MET A 636 -18.00 -1.02 -33.49
CA MET A 636 -18.86 -2.11 -33.96
C MET A 636 -19.43 -1.85 -35.35
N ARG A 637 -19.78 -0.59 -35.65
CA ARG A 637 -20.28 -0.17 -36.97
C ARG A 637 -19.19 -0.21 -38.02
N SER A 638 -18.03 0.37 -37.71
CA SER A 638 -16.91 0.42 -38.66
C SER A 638 -16.33 -0.97 -38.96
N GLY A 639 -16.43 -1.90 -38.00
CA GLY A 639 -15.82 -3.23 -38.12
C GLY A 639 -14.31 -3.14 -38.04
N PHE A 640 -13.75 -3.45 -36.87
CA PHE A 640 -12.32 -3.35 -36.64
C PHE A 640 -11.70 -4.71 -36.33
N SER A 641 -10.73 -5.13 -37.12
CA SER A 641 -10.03 -6.39 -36.97
C SER A 641 -8.55 -6.23 -37.32
N PHE A 642 -7.72 -7.08 -36.73
CA PHE A 642 -6.29 -7.16 -37.00
C PHE A 642 -5.99 -8.51 -37.67
N GLY A 643 -5.30 -8.48 -38.81
CA GLY A 643 -4.91 -9.67 -39.56
C GLY A 643 -3.41 -9.72 -39.83
N ILE A 644 -2.91 -10.89 -40.24
CA ILE A 644 -1.48 -11.08 -40.57
C ILE A 644 -0.99 -10.19 -41.72
N ASN A 645 -1.91 -9.73 -42.58
CA ASN A 645 -1.61 -8.83 -43.69
C ASN A 645 -1.32 -7.40 -43.23
N ASP A 646 -1.77 -7.01 -42.03
CA ASP A 646 -1.49 -5.70 -41.46
C ASP A 646 0.01 -5.52 -41.13
N GLU A 647 0.74 -6.62 -41.03
CA GLU A 647 2.20 -6.63 -40.85
C GLU A 647 2.94 -6.87 -42.18
N TYR A 648 2.26 -6.84 -43.33
CA TYR A 648 2.88 -7.14 -44.61
C TYR A 648 3.67 -5.94 -45.14
N VAL A 649 4.94 -6.20 -45.44
CA VAL A 649 5.84 -5.25 -46.09
C VAL A 649 6.14 -5.76 -47.49
N PRO A 650 5.97 -4.93 -48.54
CA PRO A 650 6.28 -5.34 -49.91
C PRO A 650 7.74 -5.79 -50.07
N PRO A 651 8.05 -6.67 -51.05
CA PRO A 651 9.41 -7.15 -51.27
C PRO A 651 10.44 -6.03 -51.56
N GLU A 652 10.00 -4.92 -52.13
CA GLU A 652 10.83 -3.73 -52.38
C GLU A 652 11.31 -3.10 -51.07
N ALA A 653 10.38 -2.89 -50.14
CA ALA A 653 10.68 -2.39 -48.81
C ALA A 653 11.52 -3.38 -48.00
N GLN A 654 11.30 -4.69 -48.15
CA GLN A 654 12.13 -5.71 -47.52
C GLN A 654 13.58 -5.66 -48.03
N LYS A 655 13.80 -5.40 -49.32
CA LYS A 655 15.15 -5.20 -49.89
C LYS A 655 15.82 -3.98 -49.28
N GLN A 656 15.12 -2.85 -49.19
CA GLN A 656 15.64 -1.63 -48.56
C GLN A 656 15.99 -1.86 -47.08
N ILE A 657 15.13 -2.57 -46.33
CA ILE A 657 15.39 -2.94 -44.94
C ILE A 657 16.68 -3.77 -44.83
N ASN A 658 16.84 -4.78 -45.70
CA ASN A 658 18.03 -5.63 -45.70
C ASN A 658 19.30 -4.85 -46.08
N GLU A 659 19.22 -3.91 -47.02
CA GLU A 659 20.34 -3.03 -47.39
C GLU A 659 20.79 -2.16 -46.20
N VAL A 660 19.84 -1.57 -45.46
CA VAL A 660 20.15 -0.79 -44.26
C VAL A 660 20.78 -1.65 -43.17
N LEU A 661 20.24 -2.84 -42.90
CA LEU A 661 20.77 -3.76 -41.89
C LEU A 661 22.17 -4.29 -42.24
N ASN A 662 22.44 -4.55 -43.52
CA ASN A 662 23.76 -4.96 -43.99
C ASN A 662 24.76 -3.81 -43.88
N SER A 663 24.39 -2.61 -44.34
CA SER A 663 25.23 -1.42 -44.18
C SER A 663 25.57 -1.13 -42.71
N ALA A 664 24.63 -1.33 -41.78
CA ALA A 664 24.87 -1.20 -40.35
C ALA A 664 25.84 -2.27 -39.83
N THR A 665 25.74 -3.51 -40.31
CA THR A 665 26.68 -4.58 -39.96
C THR A 665 28.10 -4.26 -40.44
N ASP A 666 28.25 -3.77 -41.67
CA ASP A 666 29.54 -3.38 -42.25
C ASP A 666 30.18 -2.21 -41.47
N LYS A 667 29.37 -1.26 -40.99
CA LYS A 667 29.85 -0.17 -40.13
C LYS A 667 30.34 -0.68 -38.78
N VAL A 668 29.64 -1.65 -38.18
CA VAL A 668 30.06 -2.29 -36.93
C VAL A 668 31.39 -3.02 -37.12
N GLU A 669 31.57 -3.74 -38.24
CA GLU A 669 32.85 -4.37 -38.56
C GLU A 669 33.98 -3.35 -38.71
N LYS A 670 33.74 -2.21 -39.37
CA LYS A 670 34.73 -1.12 -39.44
C LYS A 670 35.11 -0.56 -38.08
N LEU A 671 34.15 -0.41 -37.16
CA LEU A 671 34.42 0.03 -35.78
C LEU A 671 35.28 -1.00 -35.03
N ILE A 672 35.04 -2.29 -35.24
CA ILE A 672 35.83 -3.37 -34.64
C ILE A 672 37.26 -3.35 -35.20
N LEU A 673 37.43 -3.20 -36.51
CA LEU A 673 38.75 -3.09 -37.14
C LEU A 673 39.53 -1.88 -36.64
N ALA A 674 38.88 -0.71 -36.50
CA ALA A 674 39.50 0.49 -35.94
C ALA A 674 39.92 0.29 -34.47
N TYR A 675 39.13 -0.46 -33.69
CA TYR A 675 39.48 -0.82 -32.33
C TYR A 675 40.68 -1.78 -32.27
N GLU A 676 40.74 -2.78 -33.14
CA GLU A 676 41.87 -3.72 -33.24
C GLU A 676 43.16 -3.02 -33.71
N ALA A 677 43.04 -2.03 -34.60
CA ALA A 677 44.14 -1.18 -35.05
C ALA A 677 44.59 -0.13 -34.01
N GLY A 678 43.81 0.06 -32.92
CA GLY A 678 44.08 1.08 -31.91
C GLY A 678 43.81 2.51 -32.35
N GLU A 679 43.03 2.70 -33.42
CA GLU A 679 42.69 4.00 -34.03
C GLU A 679 41.37 4.58 -33.49
N LEU A 680 40.66 3.85 -32.64
CA LEU A 680 39.37 4.29 -32.08
C LEU A 680 39.56 5.41 -31.04
N GLU A 681 38.97 6.58 -31.31
CA GLU A 681 38.95 7.70 -30.36
C GLU A 681 38.13 7.36 -29.11
N GLN A 682 38.75 7.57 -27.94
CA GLN A 682 38.14 7.28 -26.65
C GLN A 682 37.13 8.36 -26.26
N LEU A 683 35.91 7.95 -25.87
CA LEU A 683 34.94 8.88 -25.31
C LEU A 683 35.37 9.34 -23.90
N PRO A 684 35.21 10.63 -23.55
CA PRO A 684 35.59 11.14 -22.25
C PRO A 684 34.95 10.36 -21.08
N GLY A 685 35.77 9.88 -20.14
CA GLY A 685 35.31 9.18 -18.95
C GLY A 685 34.92 7.71 -19.15
N ARG A 686 35.12 7.14 -20.35
CA ARG A 686 34.84 5.73 -20.68
C ARG A 686 36.11 5.01 -21.09
N THR A 687 36.17 3.69 -20.89
CA THR A 687 37.27 2.89 -21.44
C THR A 687 37.15 2.78 -22.96
N ILE A 688 38.24 2.46 -23.66
CA ILE A 688 38.23 2.28 -25.13
C ILE A 688 37.25 1.16 -25.52
N ARG A 689 37.19 0.08 -24.74
CA ARG A 689 36.24 -1.02 -24.95
C ARG A 689 34.79 -0.61 -24.74
N GLU A 690 34.50 0.15 -23.69
CA GLU A 690 33.15 0.72 -23.48
C GLU A 690 32.77 1.70 -24.60
N THR A 691 33.74 2.45 -25.11
CA THR A 691 33.54 3.36 -26.24
C THR A 691 33.12 2.60 -27.49
N LEU A 692 33.81 1.50 -27.82
CA LEU A 692 33.43 0.61 -28.92
C LEU A 692 31.98 0.11 -28.77
N GLU A 693 31.65 -0.43 -27.59
CA GLU A 693 30.30 -0.97 -27.33
C GLU A 693 29.21 0.10 -27.47
N MET A 694 29.45 1.32 -26.99
CA MET A 694 28.51 2.43 -27.11
C MET A 694 28.30 2.87 -28.57
N GLU A 695 29.37 3.03 -29.35
CA GLU A 695 29.24 3.40 -30.77
C GLU A 695 28.56 2.29 -31.59
N ILE A 696 28.83 1.00 -31.30
CA ILE A 696 28.11 -0.12 -31.91
C ILE A 696 26.61 -0.05 -31.58
N MET A 697 26.24 0.09 -30.30
CA MET A 697 24.82 0.17 -29.90
C MET A 697 24.10 1.35 -30.55
N LYS A 698 24.78 2.49 -30.68
CA LYS A 698 24.26 3.69 -31.32
C LYS A 698 24.01 3.47 -32.82
N GLU A 699 24.95 2.89 -33.54
CA GLU A 699 24.77 2.58 -34.97
C GLU A 699 23.67 1.54 -35.21
N LEU A 700 23.60 0.49 -34.38
CA LEU A 700 22.54 -0.52 -34.48
C LEU A 700 21.15 0.03 -34.12
N SER A 701 21.06 0.98 -33.18
CA SER A 701 19.81 1.66 -32.83
C SER A 701 19.32 2.55 -33.98
N LYS A 702 20.22 3.34 -34.60
CA LYS A 702 19.89 4.12 -35.80
C LYS A 702 19.39 3.25 -36.94
N ALA A 703 20.01 2.09 -37.15
CA ALA A 703 19.60 1.15 -38.18
C ALA A 703 18.17 0.65 -37.96
N ARG A 704 17.82 0.28 -36.71
CA ARG A 704 16.46 -0.13 -36.35
C ARG A 704 15.44 0.99 -36.56
N ASP A 705 15.77 2.21 -36.21
CA ASP A 705 14.85 3.34 -36.36
C ASP A 705 14.63 3.65 -37.85
N ALA A 706 15.69 3.60 -38.66
CA ALA A 706 15.62 3.77 -40.13
C ALA A 706 14.81 2.66 -40.82
N THR A 707 14.95 1.39 -40.41
CA THR A 707 14.11 0.30 -40.94
C THR A 707 12.65 0.47 -40.55
N GLY A 708 12.38 1.04 -39.37
CA GLY A 708 11.04 1.42 -38.93
C GLY A 708 10.40 2.51 -39.77
N GLU A 709 11.14 3.55 -40.15
CA GLU A 709 10.65 4.58 -41.07
C GLU A 709 10.32 4.01 -42.44
N ILE A 710 11.16 3.11 -42.98
CA ILE A 710 10.91 2.45 -44.26
C ILE A 710 9.62 1.63 -44.17
N ALA A 711 9.46 0.79 -43.14
CA ALA A 711 8.24 0.02 -42.94
C ALA A 711 7.01 0.93 -42.79
N GLY A 712 7.13 2.02 -42.02
CA GLY A 712 6.05 2.98 -41.79
C GLY A 712 5.58 3.70 -43.06
N ARG A 713 6.45 3.98 -44.03
CA ARG A 713 6.06 4.60 -45.32
C ARG A 713 5.19 3.66 -46.18
N HIS A 714 5.40 2.36 -46.06
CA HIS A 714 4.66 1.36 -46.83
C HIS A 714 3.40 0.84 -46.12
N LEU A 715 3.26 1.11 -44.82
CA LEU A 715 2.08 0.78 -44.03
C LEU A 715 1.15 2.02 -44.00
N GLY A 716 0.11 2.01 -44.84
CA GLY A 716 -0.84 3.11 -44.98
C GLY A 716 -1.80 3.27 -43.77
N MET A 717 -2.56 4.37 -43.76
CA MET A 717 -3.58 4.65 -42.74
C MET A 717 -4.82 3.75 -42.83
N ASP A 718 -4.99 3.00 -43.92
CA ASP A 718 -6.07 2.03 -44.09
C ASP A 718 -5.83 0.73 -43.29
N ASN A 719 -4.67 0.61 -42.66
CA ASN A 719 -4.26 -0.53 -41.88
C ASN A 719 -4.65 -0.36 -40.40
N SER A 720 -5.39 -1.33 -39.86
CA SER A 720 -5.84 -1.36 -38.46
C SER A 720 -4.68 -1.23 -37.46
N ALA A 721 -3.54 -1.85 -37.74
CA ALA A 721 -2.36 -1.79 -36.88
C ALA A 721 -1.80 -0.38 -36.76
N VAL A 722 -1.70 0.33 -37.89
CA VAL A 722 -1.22 1.71 -37.96
C VAL A 722 -2.21 2.64 -37.27
N ILE A 723 -3.52 2.42 -37.45
CA ILE A 723 -4.57 3.17 -36.76
C ILE A 723 -4.40 3.04 -35.25
N MET A 724 -4.23 1.82 -34.71
CA MET A 724 -4.05 1.65 -33.26
C MET A 724 -2.79 2.33 -32.72
N ALA A 725 -1.69 2.27 -33.47
CA ALA A 725 -0.41 2.85 -33.08
C ALA A 725 -0.42 4.40 -33.15
N LYS A 726 -0.98 4.98 -34.22
CA LYS A 726 -1.01 6.44 -34.41
C LYS A 726 -2.12 7.14 -33.60
N SER A 727 -3.24 6.48 -33.34
CA SER A 727 -4.30 7.03 -32.47
C SER A 727 -3.96 6.97 -30.98
N GLY A 728 -2.91 6.24 -30.60
CA GLY A 728 -2.54 6.00 -29.21
C GLY A 728 -3.45 4.99 -28.50
N ALA A 729 -4.30 4.26 -29.24
CA ALA A 729 -5.22 3.28 -28.67
C ALA A 729 -4.47 2.09 -28.05
N ARG A 730 -3.62 1.40 -28.81
CA ARG A 730 -2.80 0.29 -28.29
C ARG A 730 -1.63 0.01 -29.22
N GLY A 731 -0.44 -0.11 -28.62
CA GLY A 731 0.79 -0.35 -29.37
C GLY A 731 1.45 0.95 -29.81
N SER A 732 2.62 0.82 -30.42
CA SER A 732 3.44 1.93 -30.88
C SER A 732 4.01 1.62 -32.26
N MET A 733 4.46 2.65 -32.98
CA MET A 733 5.18 2.46 -34.24
C MET A 733 6.42 1.59 -34.06
N LEU A 734 7.10 1.67 -32.90
CA LEU A 734 8.23 0.80 -32.58
C LEU A 734 7.84 -0.68 -32.55
N ASN A 735 6.71 -1.03 -31.94
CA ASN A 735 6.25 -2.42 -31.89
C ASN A 735 5.91 -2.94 -33.29
N LEU A 736 5.30 -2.10 -34.14
CA LEU A 736 5.05 -2.44 -35.54
C LEU A 736 6.34 -2.67 -36.32
N THR A 737 7.35 -1.82 -36.10
CA THR A 737 8.69 -2.01 -36.65
C THR A 737 9.29 -3.35 -36.26
N GLN A 738 9.10 -3.80 -35.01
CA GLN A 738 9.61 -5.10 -34.57
C GLN A 738 8.87 -6.29 -35.20
N MET A 739 7.56 -6.15 -35.41
CA MET A 739 6.74 -7.18 -36.06
C MET A 739 7.05 -7.31 -37.55
N ALA A 740 7.25 -6.18 -38.23
CA ALA A 740 7.36 -6.12 -39.68
C ALA A 740 8.80 -6.04 -40.20
N ALA A 741 9.69 -5.28 -39.57
CA ALA A 741 11.03 -4.95 -40.08
C ALA A 741 12.18 -5.67 -39.35
N CYS A 742 12.48 -5.31 -38.10
CA CYS A 742 13.51 -5.99 -37.29
C CYS A 742 13.30 -5.78 -35.79
N VAL A 743 13.63 -6.79 -34.98
CA VAL A 743 13.54 -6.68 -33.51
C VAL A 743 14.64 -5.77 -32.95
N GLY A 744 15.85 -5.84 -33.51
CA GLY A 744 17.00 -5.01 -33.14
C GLY A 744 17.87 -5.59 -32.03
N GLN A 745 18.71 -4.74 -31.43
CA GLN A 745 19.70 -5.13 -30.43
C GLN A 745 19.05 -5.60 -29.11
N GLN A 746 19.41 -6.81 -28.65
CA GLN A 746 19.06 -7.29 -27.32
C GLN A 746 20.15 -6.87 -26.32
N ALA A 747 19.73 -6.33 -25.17
CA ALA A 747 20.63 -5.90 -24.11
C ALA A 747 20.31 -6.62 -22.80
N VAL A 748 21.32 -6.72 -21.93
CA VAL A 748 21.17 -7.14 -20.54
C VAL A 748 21.89 -6.13 -19.66
N ARG A 749 21.16 -5.46 -18.76
CA ARG A 749 21.68 -4.43 -17.84
C ARG A 749 22.37 -3.27 -18.55
N GLY A 750 21.88 -2.91 -19.74
CA GLY A 750 22.39 -1.78 -20.52
C GLY A 750 23.60 -2.08 -21.42
N GLU A 751 24.10 -3.32 -21.42
CA GLU A 751 25.18 -3.77 -22.30
C GLU A 751 24.68 -4.82 -23.30
N ARG A 752 25.39 -5.00 -24.41
CA ARG A 752 25.14 -6.14 -25.32
C ARG A 752 25.39 -7.46 -24.59
N ILE A 753 24.84 -8.56 -25.12
CA ILE A 753 24.94 -9.87 -24.47
C ILE A 753 26.39 -10.36 -24.55
N GLN A 754 27.08 -10.45 -23.41
CA GLN A 754 28.46 -10.99 -23.33
C GLN A 754 28.55 -12.30 -22.55
N ARG A 755 27.55 -12.61 -21.72
CA ARG A 755 27.58 -13.79 -20.85
C ARG A 755 27.35 -15.06 -21.66
N GLY A 756 28.29 -16.01 -21.60
CA GLY A 756 28.25 -17.24 -22.38
C GLY A 756 29.45 -18.15 -22.08
N TYR A 757 29.98 -18.78 -23.13
CA TYR A 757 31.21 -19.56 -23.07
C TYR A 757 32.46 -18.67 -22.90
N ALA A 758 33.61 -19.28 -22.58
CA ALA A 758 34.88 -18.55 -22.51
C ALA A 758 35.25 -17.96 -23.89
N GLY A 759 35.16 -16.64 -24.00
CA GLY A 759 35.50 -15.87 -25.20
C GLY A 759 34.40 -15.80 -26.28
N ARG A 760 33.17 -16.24 -26.01
CA ARG A 760 32.04 -16.13 -26.97
C ARG A 760 30.70 -16.32 -26.27
N THR A 761 29.63 -15.80 -26.84
CA THR A 761 28.27 -15.91 -26.27
C THR A 761 27.70 -17.33 -26.45
N LEU A 762 27.67 -17.83 -27.70
CA LEU A 762 27.16 -19.15 -28.08
C LEU A 762 28.26 -20.00 -28.72
N SER A 763 28.08 -21.32 -28.72
CA SER A 763 29.02 -22.27 -29.34
C SER A 763 29.10 -22.16 -30.87
N HIS A 764 28.16 -21.45 -31.49
CA HIS A 764 28.03 -21.25 -32.94
C HIS A 764 28.88 -20.10 -33.47
N PHE A 765 29.43 -19.25 -32.59
CA PHE A 765 30.29 -18.13 -32.97
C PHE A 765 31.76 -18.47 -32.69
N ASP A 766 32.65 -17.78 -33.40
CA ASP A 766 34.09 -17.88 -33.18
C ASP A 766 34.49 -17.25 -31.84
N LYS A 767 35.63 -17.68 -31.30
CA LYS A 767 36.15 -17.11 -30.06
C LYS A 767 36.69 -15.71 -30.35
N GLY A 768 36.22 -14.72 -29.59
CA GLY A 768 36.61 -13.32 -29.71
C GLY A 768 35.76 -12.51 -30.68
N ASP A 769 34.73 -13.09 -31.29
CA ASP A 769 33.85 -12.39 -32.24
C ASP A 769 33.04 -11.28 -31.53
N LEU A 770 33.33 -10.01 -31.88
CA LEU A 770 32.65 -8.81 -31.38
C LEU A 770 31.51 -8.31 -32.29
N GLY A 771 31.22 -9.05 -33.37
CA GLY A 771 30.24 -8.70 -34.39
C GLY A 771 28.82 -8.52 -33.86
N ALA A 772 27.97 -7.90 -34.67
CA ALA A 772 26.59 -7.58 -34.28
C ALA A 772 25.78 -8.84 -33.89
N GLN A 773 25.85 -9.90 -34.70
CA GLN A 773 25.11 -11.15 -34.45
C GLN A 773 25.62 -11.93 -33.23
N ALA A 774 26.95 -11.97 -33.05
CA ALA A 774 27.58 -12.68 -31.93
C ALA A 774 27.15 -12.11 -30.57
N HIS A 775 26.78 -10.83 -30.52
CA HIS A 775 26.36 -10.13 -29.31
C HIS A 775 24.86 -9.80 -29.27
N GLY A 776 24.03 -10.54 -30.01
CA GLY A 776 22.58 -10.52 -29.86
C GLY A 776 21.84 -9.42 -30.63
N PHE A 777 22.35 -9.01 -31.79
CA PHE A 777 21.57 -8.21 -32.74
C PHE A 777 20.63 -9.11 -33.56
N VAL A 778 19.32 -8.90 -33.41
CA VAL A 778 18.29 -9.67 -34.11
C VAL A 778 17.89 -8.91 -35.38
N LYS A 779 18.28 -9.47 -36.54
CA LYS A 779 17.99 -8.88 -37.87
C LYS A 779 16.57 -9.22 -38.31
N ALA A 780 16.10 -10.42 -37.99
CA ALA A 780 14.76 -10.85 -38.34
C ALA A 780 13.67 -10.07 -37.59
N SER A 781 12.51 -9.93 -38.22
CA SER A 781 11.27 -9.50 -37.58
C SER A 781 10.50 -10.71 -37.02
N TYR A 782 9.49 -10.47 -36.18
CA TYR A 782 8.64 -11.55 -35.67
C TYR A 782 7.92 -12.28 -36.81
N LYS A 783 7.48 -11.55 -37.85
CA LYS A 783 6.87 -12.14 -39.04
C LYS A 783 7.85 -12.91 -39.91
N GLY A 784 9.08 -12.40 -40.05
CA GLY A 784 10.15 -13.08 -40.80
C GLY A 784 10.61 -14.39 -40.16
N GLY A 785 10.37 -14.55 -38.86
CA GLY A 785 10.77 -15.72 -38.07
C GLY A 785 12.21 -15.59 -37.58
N LEU A 786 12.41 -15.88 -36.29
CA LEU A 786 13.72 -15.79 -35.65
C LEU A 786 14.56 -17.04 -35.93
N SER A 787 15.85 -16.86 -36.24
CA SER A 787 16.79 -17.98 -36.26
C SER A 787 17.03 -18.54 -34.85
N PRO A 788 17.58 -19.77 -34.69
CA PRO A 788 17.80 -20.36 -33.37
C PRO A 788 18.67 -19.51 -32.43
N THR A 789 19.68 -18.83 -32.96
CA THR A 789 20.56 -17.94 -32.19
C THR A 789 19.82 -16.66 -31.78
N GLU A 790 19.09 -16.04 -32.70
CA GLU A 790 18.27 -14.85 -32.43
C GLU A 790 17.15 -15.12 -31.42
N TYR A 791 16.46 -16.26 -31.53
CA TYR A 791 15.45 -16.68 -30.56
C TYR A 791 16.05 -16.81 -29.15
N PHE A 792 17.23 -17.42 -29.04
CA PHE A 792 17.91 -17.56 -27.75
C PHE A 792 18.34 -16.21 -27.17
N PHE A 793 18.90 -15.32 -27.99
CA PHE A 793 19.24 -13.96 -27.54
C PHE A 793 18.02 -13.14 -27.14
N HIS A 794 16.90 -13.28 -27.86
CA HIS A 794 15.66 -12.63 -27.50
C HIS A 794 15.11 -13.15 -26.17
N ALA A 795 15.19 -14.46 -25.93
CA ALA A 795 14.81 -15.05 -24.64
C ALA A 795 15.67 -14.54 -23.47
N ILE A 796 16.97 -14.28 -23.70
CA ILE A 796 17.85 -13.66 -22.70
C ILE A 796 17.37 -12.24 -22.36
N GLY A 797 17.09 -11.41 -23.37
CA GLY A 797 16.56 -10.06 -23.18
C GLY A 797 15.20 -10.06 -22.45
N GLY A 798 14.29 -10.96 -22.84
CA GLY A 798 13.00 -11.13 -22.18
C GLY A 798 13.10 -11.49 -20.69
N ARG A 799 14.11 -12.25 -20.29
CA ARG A 799 14.32 -12.63 -18.89
C ARG A 799 14.72 -11.43 -18.02
N GLU A 800 15.39 -10.43 -18.57
CA GLU A 800 15.68 -9.19 -17.83
C GLU A 800 14.40 -8.48 -17.43
N GLY A 801 13.46 -8.30 -18.36
CA GLY A 801 12.18 -7.63 -18.09
C GLY A 801 11.36 -8.31 -16.98
N LEU A 802 11.32 -9.65 -16.98
CA LEU A 802 10.63 -10.43 -15.94
C LEU A 802 11.29 -10.25 -14.56
N VAL A 803 12.62 -10.28 -14.49
CA VAL A 803 13.36 -10.17 -13.23
C VAL A 803 13.31 -8.75 -12.68
N ASP A 804 13.52 -7.73 -13.52
CA ASP A 804 13.55 -6.33 -13.09
C ASP A 804 12.20 -5.88 -12.54
N THR A 805 11.10 -6.27 -13.21
CA THR A 805 9.73 -6.00 -12.74
C THR A 805 9.47 -6.60 -11.35
N ALA A 806 9.90 -7.84 -11.12
CA ALA A 806 9.74 -8.50 -9.83
C ALA A 806 10.60 -7.88 -8.72
N VAL A 807 11.86 -7.54 -9.01
CA VAL A 807 12.80 -6.99 -8.01
C VAL A 807 12.44 -5.57 -7.61
N ARG A 808 12.11 -4.70 -8.57
CA ARG A 808 11.79 -3.27 -8.31
C ARG A 808 10.61 -3.10 -7.36
N THR A 809 9.64 -4.00 -7.42
CA THR A 809 8.44 -3.97 -6.56
C THR A 809 8.83 -3.97 -5.06
N SER A 810 9.84 -4.76 -4.68
CA SER A 810 10.28 -4.85 -3.29
C SER A 810 10.90 -3.54 -2.76
N GLN A 811 11.76 -2.91 -3.57
CA GLN A 811 12.44 -1.67 -3.22
C GLN A 811 11.46 -0.49 -3.21
N SER A 812 10.63 -0.38 -4.25
CA SER A 812 9.61 0.67 -4.36
C SER A 812 8.62 0.62 -3.21
N GLY A 813 8.04 -0.55 -2.91
CA GLY A 813 7.10 -0.72 -1.81
C GLY A 813 7.71 -0.43 -0.43
N TYR A 814 8.98 -0.81 -0.22
CA TYR A 814 9.68 -0.50 1.03
C TYR A 814 9.98 1.00 1.18
N LEU A 815 10.43 1.66 0.10
CA LEU A 815 10.66 3.10 0.08
C LEU A 815 9.36 3.87 0.35
N GLN A 816 8.28 3.53 -0.37
CA GLN A 816 6.96 4.10 -0.17
C GLN A 816 6.52 3.94 1.28
N ARG A 817 6.66 2.74 1.86
CA ARG A 817 6.30 2.51 3.26
C ARG A 817 7.11 3.38 4.23
N ARG A 818 8.41 3.58 3.99
CA ARG A 818 9.24 4.47 4.82
C ARG A 818 8.75 5.90 4.76
N LEU A 819 8.44 6.40 3.56
CA LEU A 819 7.95 7.77 3.35
C LEU A 819 6.55 7.95 3.96
N VAL A 820 5.63 7.02 3.75
CA VAL A 820 4.28 7.08 4.34
C VAL A 820 4.35 7.14 5.86
N ASN A 821 5.13 6.26 6.51
CA ASN A 821 5.24 6.30 7.98
C ASN A 821 5.95 7.57 8.50
N ALA A 822 6.72 8.27 7.67
CA ALA A 822 7.37 9.52 8.05
C ALA A 822 6.46 10.75 7.85
N LEU A 823 5.53 10.70 6.89
CA LEU A 823 4.73 11.85 6.47
C LEU A 823 3.24 11.77 6.82
N GLN A 824 2.73 10.62 7.28
CA GLN A 824 1.32 10.41 7.61
C GLN A 824 0.76 11.35 8.70
N ASP A 825 1.64 11.90 9.54
CA ASP A 825 1.28 12.77 10.66
C ASP A 825 1.19 14.25 10.26
N LEU A 826 1.49 14.58 8.99
CA LEU A 826 1.45 15.94 8.48
C LEU A 826 0.03 16.32 8.06
N GLU A 827 -0.43 17.47 8.54
CA GLU A 827 -1.72 18.05 8.17
C GLU A 827 -1.60 19.54 7.80
N VAL A 828 -2.47 19.98 6.89
CA VAL A 828 -2.62 21.40 6.54
C VAL A 828 -3.64 22.02 7.49
N GLN A 829 -3.20 22.99 8.28
CA GLN A 829 -4.06 23.74 9.21
C GLN A 829 -4.89 24.79 8.48
N TYR A 830 -5.92 25.32 9.16
CA TYR A 830 -6.78 26.37 8.61
C TYR A 830 -6.04 27.65 8.21
N ASP A 831 -4.85 27.90 8.77
CA ASP A 831 -4.00 29.04 8.41
C ASP A 831 -3.09 28.77 7.19
N GLY A 832 -3.20 27.59 6.56
CA GLY A 832 -2.41 27.19 5.40
C GLY A 832 -1.00 26.65 5.74
N THR A 833 -0.66 26.56 7.03
CA THR A 833 0.61 25.96 7.48
C THR A 833 0.54 24.45 7.50
N VAL A 834 1.66 23.78 7.22
CA VAL A 834 1.80 22.32 7.38
C VAL A 834 2.44 22.04 8.72
N ARG A 835 1.75 21.28 9.57
CA ARG A 835 2.22 20.96 10.92
C ARG A 835 2.20 19.46 11.18
N ASP A 836 3.09 19.01 12.07
CA ASP A 836 3.07 17.65 12.60
C ASP A 836 2.10 17.52 13.81
N THR A 837 1.94 16.32 14.34
CA THR A 837 1.10 16.03 15.52
C THR A 837 1.59 16.70 16.82
N ARG A 838 2.82 17.22 16.85
CA ARG A 838 3.38 18.02 17.96
C ARG A 838 3.15 19.52 17.74
N ASN A 839 2.42 19.89 16.68
CA ASN A 839 2.15 21.26 16.27
C ASN A 839 3.43 22.03 15.85
N MET A 840 4.47 21.30 15.43
CA MET A 840 5.69 21.89 14.87
C MET A 840 5.44 22.28 13.42
N ILE A 841 5.73 23.54 13.07
CA ILE A 841 5.58 24.04 11.70
C ILE A 841 6.68 23.43 10.83
N ILE A 842 6.27 22.68 9.81
CA ILE A 842 7.16 22.08 8.80
C ILE A 842 7.21 22.98 7.57
N GLN A 843 6.07 23.55 7.17
CA GLN A 843 6.00 24.55 6.10
C GLN A 843 5.09 25.70 6.54
N PHE A 844 5.55 26.95 6.33
CA PHE A 844 4.75 28.14 6.61
C PHE A 844 3.58 28.31 5.63
N LYS A 845 3.70 27.74 4.44
CA LYS A 845 2.64 27.72 3.43
C LYS A 845 2.75 26.42 2.66
N PHE A 846 1.65 25.67 2.60
CA PHE A 846 1.60 24.39 1.88
C PHE A 846 2.06 24.56 0.43
N GLY A 847 3.07 23.80 0.02
CA GLY A 847 3.54 23.81 -1.38
C GLY A 847 4.07 25.16 -1.89
N GLU A 848 4.44 26.09 -0.98
CA GLU A 848 4.85 27.48 -1.26
C GLU A 848 3.73 28.39 -1.82
N ASP A 849 2.87 27.88 -2.69
CA ASP A 849 1.77 28.61 -3.32
C ASP A 849 0.41 28.43 -2.62
N GLY A 850 0.24 27.39 -1.81
CA GLY A 850 -1.01 27.04 -1.16
C GLY A 850 -1.98 26.25 -2.04
N ILE A 851 -1.55 25.78 -3.22
CA ILE A 851 -2.41 25.17 -4.22
C ILE A 851 -2.26 23.65 -4.17
N ASN A 852 -3.40 22.94 -4.08
CA ASN A 852 -3.40 21.49 -4.19
C ASN A 852 -3.04 21.09 -5.64
N PRO A 853 -2.04 20.21 -5.86
CA PRO A 853 -1.67 19.74 -7.20
C PRO A 853 -2.84 19.17 -8.01
N MET A 854 -3.87 18.61 -7.36
CA MET A 854 -5.09 18.14 -8.00
C MET A 854 -5.88 19.26 -8.70
N ASN A 855 -5.81 20.48 -8.18
CA ASN A 855 -6.55 21.64 -8.68
C ASN A 855 -5.65 22.60 -9.48
N SER A 856 -4.38 22.22 -9.72
CA SER A 856 -3.40 23.10 -10.33
C SER A 856 -3.30 22.89 -11.85
N ASP A 857 -3.16 24.00 -12.57
CA ASP A 857 -2.75 24.04 -13.98
C ASP A 857 -1.23 24.25 -14.14
N PHE A 858 -0.46 24.24 -13.04
CA PHE A 858 1.00 24.46 -12.97
C PHE A 858 1.50 25.72 -13.67
N SER A 859 0.72 26.80 -13.65
CA SER A 859 1.06 28.07 -14.32
C SER A 859 1.43 27.89 -15.79
N LYS A 860 0.82 26.91 -16.48
CA LYS A 860 1.04 26.71 -17.91
C LYS A 860 0.69 28.01 -18.66
N PRO A 861 1.48 28.42 -19.66
CA PRO A 861 1.17 29.58 -20.50
C PRO A 861 -0.26 29.53 -21.05
N ASP A 862 -0.73 28.34 -21.41
CA ASP A 862 -2.09 28.09 -21.91
C ASP A 862 -3.18 28.37 -20.87
N ALA A 863 -2.89 28.20 -19.58
CA ALA A 863 -3.84 28.53 -18.51
C ALA A 863 -3.94 30.05 -18.29
N VAL A 864 -2.81 30.77 -18.39
CA VAL A 864 -2.79 32.24 -18.33
C VAL A 864 -3.51 32.82 -19.55
N LYS A 865 -3.19 32.34 -20.76
CA LYS A 865 -3.90 32.72 -21.98
C LYS A 865 -5.40 32.43 -21.89
N ARG A 866 -5.79 31.26 -21.37
CA ARG A 866 -7.19 30.89 -21.14
C ARG A 866 -7.92 31.84 -20.19
N ILE A 867 -7.27 32.30 -19.13
CA ILE A 867 -7.84 33.30 -18.22
C ILE A 867 -7.99 34.64 -18.94
N ILE A 868 -6.99 35.03 -19.75
CA ILE A 868 -7.07 36.24 -20.57
C ILE A 868 -8.25 36.13 -21.54
N ASP A 869 -8.33 35.07 -22.34
CA ASP A 869 -9.41 34.85 -23.32
C ASP A 869 -10.79 34.84 -22.67
N SER A 870 -10.94 34.22 -21.49
CA SER A 870 -12.23 34.16 -20.79
C SER A 870 -12.67 35.50 -20.20
N VAL A 871 -11.71 36.37 -19.84
CA VAL A 871 -11.97 37.70 -19.27
C VAL A 871 -12.10 38.77 -20.35
N THR A 872 -11.28 38.72 -21.41
CA THR A 872 -11.26 39.71 -22.49
C THR A 872 -12.28 39.41 -23.59
N GLY A 873 -12.68 38.15 -23.76
CA GLY A 873 -13.53 37.71 -24.87
C GLY A 873 -12.84 37.81 -26.24
N VAL A 874 -11.54 38.12 -26.29
CA VAL A 874 -10.73 38.24 -27.51
C VAL A 874 -9.72 37.10 -27.49
N LYS A 875 -9.84 36.16 -28.42
CA LYS A 875 -8.85 35.10 -28.63
C LYS A 875 -7.57 35.71 -29.22
N GLU A 876 -6.44 35.60 -28.52
CA GLU A 876 -5.10 35.92 -29.04
C GLU A 876 -4.40 34.75 -29.75
#